data_AF-A0A0L0URR3-F1
#
_entry.id   AF-A0A0L0URR3-F1
#
_cell.length_a   1.000
_cell.length_b   1.000
_cell.length_c   1.000
_cell.angle_alpha   90.00
_cell.angle_beta   90.00
_cell.angle_gamma   90.00
#
_symmetry.space_group_name_H-M   'P 1'
#
loop_
_entity.id
_entity.type
_entity.pdbx_description
1 polymer ?
#
loop_
_entity_poly.entity_id
_entity_poly.type
_entity_poly.pdbx_seq_one_letter_code
_entity_poly.pdbx_strand_id
1 'polypeptide(L)'
;MEPSQDQNILLTLPLLPIPASSINLIDIILPPLLIGLALVIFDIQAAKTLSPKTQKNSHLFVNKTVHARFLPSPSNHRFKYDIVQFGVDLDHLESHLLDIPHLFRFHNGTHDHHHQTSCQILVPSTWINLIQIFSISPSSYFKTKTESIKQALFDQLETQFMIEDVDSKIGKVYLLSMPTYLGYTTINPLSIYFCYQKSDTLKNPPLKYVVLDVQNTFDERHSYLLTIGVNETPLPNSLEFDHQWVIPRAFHVSPFNDRTGTYQISLSDPFATQSGNNNTINLNFKIVFFTSKGEKKFFADLKGEGIPFTSQNLIKIWIKYPLILFMTSLKIIYQSFKLHICAPRLNVYPKPDPIFDEEYSSKGYNPVQKNGVVGGTAWQDLDWRSRLSRKIVVDYLTERVNQIAVQKKPYSRSKSSRGTDIDSFADQRDDSNEKVDDGLSEEEEEESKEVKLITVILKPTDPSQEPIIISPTVEDTQTTGGDKENLTIWYSSNSFYTDLLLYPNPSISQLINDRSEHNWKVSSVDLYDRVFESPYGPQDRTIPIRAGRIDKLLRKFMNKIRSFYFNWLLSFLTSADKNLPQLSKRSSYFPPPHFIPIHERFHADSNPLDPTLHIRSSLMVLSVLVSLVSEQLVAYFLFRFVFRFRFVHGYQPWFVLRRSVLKFNHVPLDKGDAGLGSVREPSSSSST
;
A
#
# COMPACT_ATOMS: atom_id res chain seq x y z
N MET A 1 9.17 28.40 70.44
CA MET A 1 9.89 29.15 69.38
C MET A 1 11.24 28.47 69.27
N GLU A 2 11.65 27.77 68.23
CA GLU A 2 11.22 27.54 66.84
C GLU A 2 11.67 26.10 66.47
N PRO A 3 11.08 25.45 65.45
CA PRO A 3 11.29 24.03 65.18
C PRO A 3 12.58 23.82 64.36
N SER A 4 13.50 22.96 64.82
CA SER A 4 14.60 22.48 63.99
C SER A 4 14.06 21.46 62.99
N GLN A 5 14.06 21.86 61.71
CA GLN A 5 13.71 21.03 60.58
C GLN A 5 14.61 19.80 60.50
N ASP A 6 14.08 18.62 60.85
CA ASP A 6 14.60 17.34 60.35
C ASP A 6 14.29 17.27 58.86
N GLN A 7 15.20 17.81 58.05
CA GLN A 7 15.22 17.54 56.63
C GLN A 7 15.52 16.04 56.47
N ASN A 8 14.51 15.28 56.02
CA ASN A 8 14.70 13.95 55.47
C ASN A 8 15.66 14.03 54.28
N ILE A 9 16.97 13.95 54.56
CA ILE A 9 18.00 13.84 53.53
C ILE A 9 17.79 12.47 52.89
N LEU A 10 17.29 12.50 51.67
CA LEU A 10 17.11 11.34 50.82
C LEU A 10 18.50 10.75 50.53
N LEU A 11 18.91 9.75 51.32
CA LEU A 11 20.17 9.03 51.16
C LEU A 11 20.08 8.18 49.87
N THR A 12 20.48 8.77 48.75
CA THR A 12 20.65 8.04 47.50
C THR A 12 21.97 7.26 47.56
N LEU A 13 21.91 6.03 48.04
CA LEU A 13 23.02 5.07 47.91
C LEU A 13 23.08 4.61 46.44
N PRO A 14 24.22 4.76 45.74
CA PRO A 14 24.36 4.25 44.38
C PRO A 14 24.31 2.71 44.41
N LEU A 15 23.56 2.12 43.47
CA LEU A 15 23.37 0.67 43.36
C LEU A 15 24.70 -0.10 43.18
N LEU A 16 25.74 0.60 42.73
CA LEU A 16 27.12 0.12 42.60
C LEU A 16 28.06 1.12 43.29
N PRO A 17 28.93 0.68 44.22
CA PRO A 17 29.81 1.56 44.99
C PRO A 17 31.07 1.92 44.18
N ILE A 18 30.88 2.48 42.98
CA ILE A 18 31.98 2.92 42.13
C ILE A 18 31.96 4.45 42.11
N PRO A 19 32.99 5.13 42.63
CA PRO A 19 33.06 6.59 42.55
C PRO A 19 33.14 7.01 41.07
N ALA A 20 32.33 7.98 40.65
CA ALA A 20 32.28 8.41 39.24
C ALA A 20 33.64 8.89 38.69
N SER A 21 34.55 9.32 39.58
CA SER A 21 35.93 9.72 39.26
C SER A 21 36.86 8.56 38.91
N SER A 22 36.47 7.31 39.15
CA SER A 22 37.30 6.12 38.86
C SER A 22 36.93 5.40 37.57
N ILE A 23 35.88 5.84 36.86
CA ILE A 23 35.44 5.21 35.60
C ILE A 23 36.21 5.86 34.45
N ASN A 24 37.18 5.15 33.91
CA ASN A 24 37.87 5.58 32.69
C ASN A 24 37.04 5.23 31.46
N LEU A 25 37.31 5.90 30.34
CA LEU A 25 36.70 5.58 29.04
C LEU A 25 36.88 4.08 28.68
N ILE A 26 38.00 3.49 29.08
CA ILE A 26 38.29 2.08 28.83
C ILE A 26 37.38 1.15 29.63
N ASP A 27 36.97 1.51 30.84
CA ASP A 27 36.08 0.71 31.68
C ASP A 27 34.65 0.67 31.12
N ILE A 28 34.31 1.67 30.28
CA ILE A 28 33.04 1.72 29.55
C ILE A 28 33.12 0.94 28.23
N ILE A 29 34.26 0.98 27.53
CA ILE A 29 34.43 0.38 26.19
C ILE A 29 34.83 -1.09 26.25
N LEU A 30 35.67 -1.48 27.21
CA LEU A 30 36.26 -2.81 27.27
C LEU A 30 35.24 -3.91 27.55
N PRO A 31 34.29 -3.78 28.50
CA PRO A 31 33.28 -4.80 28.74
C PRO A 31 32.41 -5.14 27.50
N PRO A 32 31.80 -4.18 26.77
CA PRO A 32 31.03 -4.52 25.58
C PRO A 32 31.89 -5.09 24.45
N LEU A 33 33.16 -4.67 24.33
CA LEU A 33 34.09 -5.24 23.37
C LEU A 33 34.44 -6.70 23.68
N LEU A 34 34.68 -7.03 24.95
CA LEU A 34 34.94 -8.40 25.40
C LEU A 34 33.70 -9.29 25.26
N ILE A 35 32.50 -8.77 25.56
CA ILE A 35 31.24 -9.48 25.31
C ILE A 35 31.08 -9.75 23.81
N GLY A 36 31.29 -8.74 22.96
CA GLY A 36 31.24 -8.91 21.50
C GLY A 36 32.25 -9.95 20.99
N LEU A 37 33.48 -9.94 21.50
CA LEU A 37 34.50 -10.94 21.16
C LEU A 37 34.08 -12.35 21.61
N ALA A 38 33.52 -12.49 22.81
CA ALA A 38 33.06 -13.77 23.33
C ALA A 38 31.92 -14.35 22.48
N LEU A 39 30.96 -13.51 22.06
CA LEU A 39 29.87 -13.92 21.16
C LEU A 39 30.41 -14.37 19.80
N VAL A 40 31.36 -13.62 19.22
CA VAL A 40 32.01 -14.00 17.96
C VAL A 40 32.74 -15.34 18.07
N ILE A 41 33.46 -15.58 19.17
CA ILE A 41 34.13 -16.86 19.41
C ILE A 41 33.11 -17.99 19.54
N PHE A 42 32.02 -17.75 20.29
CA PHE A 42 30.93 -18.70 20.43
C PHE A 42 30.31 -19.07 19.08
N ASP A 43 30.03 -18.09 18.22
CA ASP A 43 29.46 -18.32 16.88
C ASP A 43 30.43 -19.06 15.95
N ILE A 44 31.74 -18.78 16.03
CA ILE A 44 32.76 -19.53 15.28
C ILE A 44 32.79 -20.99 15.73
N GLN A 45 32.66 -21.25 17.03
CA GLN A 45 32.63 -22.62 17.57
C GLN A 45 31.34 -23.35 17.19
N ALA A 46 30.18 -22.70 17.37
CA ALA A 46 28.88 -23.23 17.00
C ALA A 46 28.84 -23.58 15.50
N ALA A 47 29.43 -22.76 14.64
CA ALA A 47 29.41 -23.00 13.21
C ALA A 47 30.33 -24.10 12.69
N LYS A 48 31.23 -24.65 13.51
CA LYS A 48 31.96 -25.87 13.14
C LYS A 48 31.02 -27.09 13.01
N THR A 49 29.78 -26.97 13.48
CA THR A 49 28.73 -27.98 13.33
C THR A 49 28.03 -27.95 11.95
N LEU A 50 28.22 -26.90 11.15
CA LEU A 50 27.63 -26.81 9.81
C LEU A 50 28.21 -27.90 8.90
N SER A 51 27.32 -28.70 8.31
CA SER A 51 27.72 -29.73 7.34
C SER A 51 28.45 -29.12 6.14
N PRO A 52 29.54 -29.74 5.65
CA PRO A 52 30.28 -29.25 4.48
C PRO A 52 29.44 -29.23 3.20
N LYS A 53 28.34 -30.01 3.13
CA LYS A 53 27.38 -29.95 2.02
C LYS A 53 26.57 -28.65 2.04
N THR A 54 26.16 -28.21 3.23
CA THR A 54 25.40 -26.98 3.45
C THR A 54 26.21 -25.76 3.06
N GLN A 55 27.49 -25.73 3.45
CA GLN A 55 28.42 -24.63 3.12
C GLN A 55 28.69 -24.49 1.61
N LYS A 56 28.56 -25.57 0.85
CA LYS A 56 28.78 -25.57 -0.61
C LYS A 56 27.58 -25.09 -1.41
N ASN A 57 26.38 -25.15 -0.84
CA ASN A 57 25.14 -24.81 -1.52
C ASN A 57 24.71 -23.36 -1.29
N SER A 58 25.22 -22.71 -0.24
CA SER A 58 24.91 -21.32 0.12
C SER A 58 26.17 -20.46 0.06
N HIS A 59 26.02 -19.21 -0.38
CA HIS A 59 27.11 -18.29 -0.65
C HIS A 59 26.76 -16.85 -0.24
N LEU A 60 27.79 -16.07 0.03
CA LEU A 60 27.72 -14.65 0.34
C LEU A 60 28.31 -13.86 -0.82
N PHE A 61 27.61 -12.83 -1.26
CA PHE A 61 28.02 -12.02 -2.40
C PHE A 61 28.30 -10.59 -1.96
N VAL A 62 29.43 -10.07 -2.41
CA VAL A 62 29.73 -8.63 -2.41
C VAL A 62 29.69 -8.19 -3.87
N ASN A 63 28.49 -7.89 -4.35
CA ASN A 63 28.27 -7.59 -5.76
C ASN A 63 28.59 -6.13 -6.06
N LYS A 64 29.21 -5.88 -7.20
CA LYS A 64 29.38 -4.55 -7.77
C LYS A 64 28.21 -4.26 -8.68
N THR A 65 27.42 -3.26 -8.29
CA THR A 65 26.29 -2.79 -9.09
C THR A 65 26.68 -1.54 -9.86
N VAL A 66 26.48 -1.54 -11.17
CA VAL A 66 26.67 -0.37 -12.04
C VAL A 66 25.33 0.05 -12.61
N HIS A 67 24.96 1.30 -12.41
CA HIS A 67 23.79 1.91 -13.03
C HIS A 67 24.24 2.98 -14.00
N ALA A 68 23.70 2.95 -15.22
CA ALA A 68 23.89 3.99 -16.22
C ALA A 68 22.55 4.37 -16.83
N ARG A 69 22.31 5.66 -16.94
CA ARG A 69 21.15 6.24 -17.61
C ARG A 69 21.65 7.03 -18.80
N PHE A 70 21.13 6.73 -19.98
CA PHE A 70 21.53 7.38 -21.22
C PHE A 70 20.53 8.43 -21.69
N LEU A 71 19.25 8.26 -21.36
CA LEU A 71 18.18 9.17 -21.79
C LEU A 71 17.49 9.88 -20.62
N PRO A 72 17.11 11.16 -20.81
CA PRO A 72 17.43 12.00 -21.98
C PRO A 72 18.93 12.36 -22.05
N SER A 73 19.48 12.61 -23.25
CA SER A 73 20.92 12.86 -23.48
C SER A 73 21.59 13.92 -22.60
N PRO A 74 20.96 15.10 -22.31
CA PRO A 74 21.54 16.07 -21.37
C PRO A 74 21.57 15.55 -19.92
N SER A 75 20.91 14.42 -19.68
CA SER A 75 20.69 13.82 -18.37
C SER A 75 21.42 12.51 -18.12
N ASN A 76 22.53 12.28 -18.83
CA ASN A 76 23.34 11.09 -18.64
C ASN A 76 23.91 11.04 -17.21
N HIS A 77 23.70 9.91 -16.53
CA HIS A 77 24.20 9.69 -15.18
C HIS A 77 24.65 8.25 -15.01
N ARG A 78 25.84 8.06 -14.42
CA ARG A 78 26.38 6.75 -14.10
C ARG A 78 26.92 6.74 -12.68
N PHE A 79 26.61 5.68 -11.94
CA PHE A 79 27.17 5.45 -10.63
C PHE A 79 27.41 3.97 -10.38
N LYS A 80 28.29 3.69 -9.43
CA LYS A 80 28.68 2.33 -9.04
C LYS A 80 28.63 2.23 -7.52
N TYR A 81 28.17 1.10 -7.01
CA TYR A 81 28.17 0.83 -5.58
C TYR A 81 28.24 -0.66 -5.30
N ASP A 82 28.80 -1.00 -4.15
CA ASP A 82 28.83 -2.36 -3.65
C ASP A 82 27.54 -2.67 -2.89
N ILE A 83 27.06 -3.89 -3.05
CA ILE A 83 25.83 -4.40 -2.43
C ILE A 83 26.13 -5.78 -1.85
N VAL A 84 25.64 -6.04 -0.63
CA VAL A 84 25.80 -7.33 0.03
C VAL A 84 24.51 -8.12 -0.17
N GLN A 85 24.63 -9.31 -0.78
CA GLN A 85 23.50 -10.21 -1.03
C GLN A 85 23.87 -11.62 -0.58
N PHE A 86 22.86 -12.35 -0.10
CA PHE A 86 22.97 -13.70 0.41
C PHE A 86 22.32 -14.60 -0.63
N GLY A 87 23.07 -15.56 -1.13
CA GLY A 87 22.56 -16.58 -2.03
C GLY A 87 22.41 -17.89 -1.26
N VAL A 88 21.20 -18.26 -0.92
CA VAL A 88 20.90 -19.37 -0.02
C VAL A 88 20.05 -20.44 -0.69
N ASP A 89 20.36 -21.69 -0.38
CA ASP A 89 19.49 -22.83 -0.72
C ASP A 89 18.29 -22.82 0.23
N LEU A 90 17.06 -22.71 -0.32
CA LEU A 90 15.85 -22.57 0.50
C LEU A 90 15.62 -23.80 1.38
N ASP A 91 15.95 -25.00 0.90
CA ASP A 91 15.79 -26.23 1.69
C ASP A 91 16.69 -26.22 2.93
N HIS A 92 17.92 -25.68 2.80
CA HIS A 92 18.83 -25.53 3.93
C HIS A 92 18.48 -24.36 4.85
N LEU A 93 17.87 -23.30 4.29
CA LEU A 93 17.42 -22.15 5.07
C LEU A 93 16.25 -22.53 5.98
N GLU A 94 15.21 -23.15 5.41
CA GLU A 94 13.98 -23.49 6.13
C GLU A 94 14.14 -24.66 7.11
N SER A 95 15.13 -25.53 6.87
CA SER A 95 15.52 -26.58 7.82
C SER A 95 16.42 -26.09 8.96
N HIS A 96 16.65 -24.77 9.07
CA HIS A 96 17.52 -24.15 10.07
C HIS A 96 18.98 -24.65 10.04
N LEU A 97 19.42 -25.29 8.95
CA LEU A 97 20.79 -25.79 8.81
C LEU A 97 21.81 -24.66 8.61
N LEU A 98 21.35 -23.47 8.25
CA LEU A 98 22.18 -22.27 8.07
C LEU A 98 22.24 -21.39 9.32
N ASP A 99 21.48 -21.70 10.37
CA ASP A 99 21.36 -20.87 11.56
C ASP A 99 22.68 -20.87 12.36
N ILE A 100 23.14 -19.65 12.67
CA ILE A 100 24.31 -19.37 13.50
C ILE A 100 23.85 -18.41 14.60
N PRO A 101 23.96 -18.78 15.89
CA PRO A 101 23.21 -18.19 16.99
C PRO A 101 23.04 -16.66 16.96
N HIS A 102 24.13 -15.89 16.87
CA HIS A 102 24.04 -14.42 16.85
C HIS A 102 24.32 -13.81 15.46
N LEU A 103 24.95 -14.55 14.54
CA LEU A 103 25.30 -14.02 13.22
C LEU A 103 24.14 -14.07 12.23
N PHE A 104 23.43 -15.20 12.13
CA PHE A 104 22.43 -15.41 11.08
C PHE A 104 21.32 -16.34 11.56
N ARG A 105 20.06 -15.94 11.36
CA ARG A 105 18.92 -16.81 11.67
C ARG A 105 17.77 -16.65 10.67
N PHE A 106 17.14 -17.77 10.35
CA PHE A 106 15.85 -17.80 9.68
C PHE A 106 14.70 -17.66 10.69
N HIS A 107 13.77 -16.72 10.46
CA HIS A 107 12.58 -16.54 11.30
C HIS A 107 11.31 -16.96 10.57
N ASN A 108 10.57 -17.90 11.15
CA ASN A 108 9.29 -18.33 10.61
C ASN A 108 8.24 -17.29 11.04
N GLY A 109 7.54 -16.69 10.07
CA GLY A 109 6.72 -15.48 10.25
C GLY A 109 5.55 -15.57 11.25
N THR A 110 5.29 -16.72 11.87
CA THR A 110 4.14 -16.98 12.75
C THR A 110 4.47 -16.97 14.25
N HIS A 111 5.73 -17.14 14.65
CA HIS A 111 6.06 -17.35 16.07
C HIS A 111 6.93 -16.27 16.74
N ASP A 112 7.70 -15.47 16.01
CA ASP A 112 8.69 -14.59 16.67
C ASP A 112 8.19 -13.17 17.01
N HIS A 113 7.10 -12.69 16.42
CA HIS A 113 6.53 -11.39 16.84
C HIS A 113 5.77 -11.45 18.17
N HIS A 114 5.30 -12.63 18.60
CA HIS A 114 4.61 -12.78 19.89
C HIS A 114 5.53 -13.01 21.08
N HIS A 115 6.83 -13.29 20.88
CA HIS A 115 7.79 -13.27 21.98
C HIS A 115 8.24 -11.85 22.38
N GLN A 116 7.85 -10.81 21.63
CA GLN A 116 7.86 -9.41 22.08
C GLN A 116 6.75 -9.08 23.09
N THR A 117 6.33 -10.04 23.93
CA THR A 117 5.63 -9.71 25.17
C THR A 117 6.56 -8.92 26.08
N SER A 118 6.04 -7.79 26.57
CA SER A 118 6.61 -6.79 27.48
C SER A 118 7.31 -7.30 28.75
N CYS A 119 7.39 -8.62 28.97
CA CYS A 119 8.01 -9.26 30.12
C CYS A 119 9.39 -9.89 29.84
N GLN A 120 9.84 -10.05 28.58
CA GLN A 120 11.17 -10.61 28.29
C GLN A 120 12.32 -9.60 28.41
N ILE A 121 12.02 -8.29 28.35
CA ILE A 121 13.01 -7.20 28.55
C ILE A 121 13.61 -7.25 29.97
N LEU A 122 12.95 -7.91 30.93
CA LEU A 122 13.40 -7.98 32.33
C LEU A 122 14.42 -9.11 32.61
N VAL A 123 14.74 -9.98 31.63
CA VAL A 123 15.65 -11.12 31.81
C VAL A 123 16.94 -10.90 31.01
N PRO A 124 18.08 -10.56 31.65
CA PRO A 124 19.34 -10.27 30.95
C PRO A 124 19.86 -11.40 30.06
N SER A 125 19.58 -12.67 30.39
CA SER A 125 19.99 -13.82 29.56
C SER A 125 19.24 -13.91 28.23
N THR A 126 18.07 -13.29 28.10
CA THR A 126 17.34 -13.21 26.82
C THR A 126 17.86 -12.10 25.92
N TRP A 127 18.53 -11.07 26.48
CA TRP A 127 19.08 -9.95 25.72
C TRP A 127 20.18 -10.39 24.75
N ILE A 128 20.92 -11.44 25.12
CA ILE A 128 21.97 -12.02 24.28
C ILE A 128 21.35 -12.75 23.08
N ASN A 129 20.21 -13.44 23.26
CA ASN A 129 19.47 -14.11 22.18
C ASN A 129 18.67 -13.14 21.28
N LEU A 130 18.54 -11.88 21.69
CA LEU A 130 17.84 -10.82 20.95
C LEU A 130 18.73 -10.17 19.87
N ILE A 131 20.06 -10.27 20.01
CA ILE A 131 20.98 -9.63 19.07
C ILE A 131 21.24 -10.59 17.91
N GLN A 132 20.56 -10.34 16.79
CA GLN A 132 20.81 -11.05 15.55
C GLN A 132 21.31 -10.07 14.50
N ILE A 133 22.51 -10.36 13.98
CA ILE A 133 23.17 -9.47 13.01
C ILE A 133 22.47 -9.54 11.67
N PHE A 134 22.27 -10.75 11.14
CA PHE A 134 21.59 -10.98 9.87
C PHE A 134 20.38 -11.87 10.08
N SER A 135 19.29 -11.59 9.36
CA SER A 135 18.15 -12.49 9.36
C SER A 135 17.44 -12.50 8.01
N ILE A 136 16.72 -13.60 7.77
CA ILE A 136 15.82 -13.74 6.62
C ILE A 136 14.47 -14.22 7.16
N SER A 137 13.39 -13.59 6.71
CA SER A 137 12.02 -13.95 7.09
C SER A 137 11.12 -14.03 5.86
N PRO A 138 10.12 -14.93 5.84
CA PRO A 138 9.13 -14.99 4.76
C PRO A 138 8.38 -13.68 4.55
N SER A 139 8.10 -12.94 5.63
CA SER A 139 7.43 -11.63 5.59
C SER A 139 8.16 -10.57 4.74
N SER A 140 9.48 -10.73 4.57
CA SER A 140 10.27 -9.86 3.71
C SER A 140 10.02 -10.09 2.21
N TYR A 141 9.48 -11.26 1.82
CA TYR A 141 9.27 -11.67 0.42
C TYR A 141 7.79 -11.81 0.06
N PHE A 142 6.97 -12.30 0.99
CA PHE A 142 5.54 -12.49 0.82
C PHE A 142 4.79 -11.71 1.88
N LYS A 143 3.69 -11.04 1.51
CA LYS A 143 2.82 -10.33 2.46
C LYS A 143 1.76 -11.25 3.07
N THR A 144 1.38 -12.29 2.34
CA THR A 144 0.60 -13.39 2.90
C THR A 144 1.37 -14.00 4.05
N LYS A 145 0.67 -14.32 5.14
CA LYS A 145 1.29 -15.00 6.28
C LYS A 145 1.68 -16.41 5.85
N THR A 146 2.94 -16.59 5.49
CA THR A 146 3.51 -17.88 5.11
C THR A 146 4.67 -18.23 6.03
N GLU A 147 4.79 -19.53 6.32
CA GLU A 147 5.88 -20.07 7.14
C GLU A 147 7.09 -20.44 6.29
N SER A 148 6.85 -20.89 5.05
CA SER A 148 7.87 -21.29 4.08
C SER A 148 7.91 -20.31 2.89
N ILE A 149 9.12 -19.90 2.52
CA ILE A 149 9.40 -19.10 1.31
C ILE A 149 9.26 -19.99 0.08
N LYS A 150 9.72 -21.25 0.15
CA LYS A 150 9.67 -22.21 -0.95
C LYS A 150 8.22 -22.55 -1.33
N GLN A 151 7.38 -22.86 -0.35
CA GLN A 151 5.97 -23.16 -0.60
C GLN A 151 5.24 -21.95 -1.17
N ALA A 152 5.45 -20.76 -0.59
CA ALA A 152 4.82 -19.54 -1.10
C ALA A 152 5.22 -19.22 -2.55
N LEU A 153 6.47 -19.49 -2.93
CA LEU A 153 6.93 -19.39 -4.31
C LEU A 153 6.24 -20.42 -5.22
N PHE A 154 6.05 -21.65 -4.76
CA PHE A 154 5.39 -22.70 -5.54
C PHE A 154 3.91 -22.38 -5.74
N ASP A 155 3.21 -21.99 -4.67
CA ASP A 155 1.82 -21.52 -4.74
C ASP A 155 1.70 -20.36 -5.73
N GLN A 156 2.67 -19.44 -5.74
CA GLN A 156 2.71 -18.34 -6.70
C GLN A 156 2.92 -18.83 -8.15
N LEU A 157 3.83 -19.78 -8.38
CA LEU A 157 4.08 -20.36 -9.71
C LEU A 157 2.85 -21.08 -10.27
N GLU A 158 2.09 -21.77 -9.40
CA GLU A 158 0.85 -22.45 -9.77
C GLU A 158 -0.28 -21.44 -10.03
N THR A 159 -0.50 -20.51 -9.11
CA THR A 159 -1.66 -19.58 -9.16
C THR A 159 -1.49 -18.40 -10.10
N GLN A 160 -0.27 -17.87 -10.29
CA GLN A 160 -0.04 -16.69 -11.13
C GLN A 160 0.47 -17.06 -12.52
N PHE A 161 1.33 -18.06 -12.61
CA PHE A 161 1.98 -18.45 -13.86
C PHE A 161 1.42 -19.74 -14.48
N MET A 162 0.40 -20.35 -13.86
CA MET A 162 -0.31 -21.54 -14.36
C MET A 162 0.63 -22.72 -14.64
N ILE A 163 1.71 -22.86 -13.85
CA ILE A 163 2.61 -24.00 -13.98
C ILE A 163 2.04 -25.16 -13.18
N GLU A 164 1.62 -26.23 -13.85
CA GLU A 164 1.11 -27.42 -13.17
C GLU A 164 2.23 -28.23 -12.48
N ASP A 165 1.92 -28.87 -11.35
CA ASP A 165 2.76 -29.81 -10.60
C ASP A 165 4.19 -29.30 -10.32
N VAL A 166 4.30 -28.11 -9.71
CA VAL A 166 5.59 -27.46 -9.47
C VAL A 166 6.51 -28.31 -8.58
N ASP A 167 5.95 -28.94 -7.54
CA ASP A 167 6.66 -29.84 -6.61
C ASP A 167 7.32 -31.07 -7.27
N SER A 168 6.74 -31.53 -8.38
CA SER A 168 7.29 -32.66 -9.13
C SER A 168 8.43 -32.21 -10.06
N LYS A 169 8.37 -30.96 -10.54
CA LYS A 169 9.25 -30.42 -11.58
C LYS A 169 10.48 -29.72 -11.00
N ILE A 170 10.35 -29.08 -9.84
CA ILE A 170 11.40 -28.28 -9.21
C ILE A 170 11.94 -29.01 -7.99
N GLY A 171 13.26 -29.20 -7.92
CA GLY A 171 13.93 -29.82 -6.78
C GLY A 171 14.50 -28.76 -5.84
N LYS A 172 15.61 -28.17 -6.29
CA LYS A 172 16.39 -27.17 -5.54
C LYS A 172 15.97 -25.76 -5.95
N VAL A 173 15.81 -24.88 -4.96
CA VAL A 173 15.57 -23.44 -5.19
C VAL A 173 16.67 -22.64 -4.50
N TYR A 174 17.36 -21.81 -5.28
CA TYR A 174 18.42 -20.94 -4.79
C TYR A 174 17.95 -19.48 -4.83
N LEU A 175 17.87 -18.86 -3.65
CA LEU A 175 17.42 -17.47 -3.47
C LEU A 175 18.61 -16.54 -3.33
N LEU A 176 18.72 -15.55 -4.21
CA LEU A 176 19.62 -14.41 -4.06
C LEU A 176 18.85 -13.19 -3.57
N SER A 177 19.16 -12.71 -2.37
CA SER A 177 18.43 -11.62 -1.72
C SER A 177 19.29 -10.83 -0.73
N MET A 178 18.83 -9.64 -0.32
CA MET A 178 19.40 -8.92 0.82
C MET A 178 18.88 -9.49 2.15
N PRO A 179 19.74 -9.67 3.17
CA PRO A 179 19.28 -10.00 4.51
C PRO A 179 18.74 -8.75 5.24
N THR A 180 17.89 -8.97 6.24
CA THR A 180 17.60 -8.00 7.29
C THR A 180 18.85 -7.84 8.17
N TYR A 181 19.19 -6.60 8.54
CA TYR A 181 20.41 -6.29 9.30
C TYR A 181 20.08 -5.63 10.63
N LEU A 182 20.45 -6.24 11.75
CA LEU A 182 20.18 -5.76 13.12
C LEU A 182 18.69 -5.38 13.34
N GLY A 183 17.79 -6.20 12.80
CA GLY A 183 16.33 -5.95 12.85
C GLY A 183 15.83 -4.84 11.93
N TYR A 184 16.70 -4.16 11.19
CA TYR A 184 16.32 -3.19 10.17
C TYR A 184 16.21 -3.88 8.80
N THR A 185 14.97 -4.00 8.31
CA THR A 185 14.67 -4.53 6.98
C THR A 185 14.74 -3.39 5.96
N THR A 186 15.79 -3.37 5.15
CA THR A 186 15.93 -2.44 4.03
C THR A 186 15.05 -2.87 2.85
N ILE A 187 14.62 -1.93 2.01
CA ILE A 187 13.95 -2.24 0.72
C ILE A 187 14.90 -3.12 -0.10
N ASN A 188 14.46 -4.32 -0.45
CA ASN A 188 15.20 -5.21 -1.32
C ASN A 188 14.68 -5.04 -2.77
N PRO A 189 15.37 -4.28 -3.63
CA PRO A 189 14.84 -3.90 -4.93
C PRO A 189 14.68 -5.09 -5.89
N LEU A 190 15.43 -6.17 -5.68
CA LEU A 190 15.42 -7.34 -6.55
C LEU A 190 15.84 -8.60 -5.77
N SER A 191 14.94 -9.57 -5.69
CA SER A 191 15.23 -10.95 -5.29
C SER A 191 15.20 -11.84 -6.52
N ILE A 192 16.16 -12.76 -6.64
CA ILE A 192 16.24 -13.69 -7.77
C ILE A 192 16.12 -15.11 -7.23
N TYR A 193 15.13 -15.85 -7.70
CA TYR A 193 14.96 -17.28 -7.42
C TYR A 193 15.42 -18.07 -8.63
N PHE A 194 16.44 -18.91 -8.44
CA PHE A 194 16.88 -19.88 -9.44
C PHE A 194 16.28 -21.24 -9.09
N CYS A 195 15.39 -21.73 -9.95
CA CYS A 195 14.68 -22.99 -9.75
C CYS A 195 15.29 -24.07 -10.64
N TYR A 196 15.90 -25.07 -10.02
CA TYR A 196 16.52 -26.19 -10.71
C TYR A 196 15.56 -27.36 -10.81
N GLN A 197 15.67 -28.10 -11.91
CA GLN A 197 14.83 -29.28 -12.14
C GLN A 197 15.06 -30.33 -11.04
N LYS A 198 13.99 -31.04 -10.66
CA LYS A 198 14.13 -32.22 -9.79
C LYS A 198 14.87 -33.33 -10.53
N SER A 199 16.00 -33.77 -9.99
CA SER A 199 16.76 -34.89 -10.52
C SER A 199 17.42 -35.65 -9.39
N ASP A 200 17.12 -36.95 -9.29
CA ASP A 200 17.73 -37.85 -8.30
C ASP A 200 19.09 -38.38 -8.75
N THR A 201 19.46 -38.15 -10.02
CA THR A 201 20.66 -38.74 -10.65
C THR A 201 21.77 -37.72 -10.93
N LEU A 202 21.43 -36.44 -11.16
CA LEU A 202 22.41 -35.39 -11.46
C LEU A 202 22.83 -34.63 -10.22
N LYS A 203 24.16 -34.52 -10.01
CA LYS A 203 24.75 -33.74 -8.91
C LYS A 203 24.42 -32.24 -8.99
N ASN A 204 24.34 -31.70 -10.22
CA ASN A 204 23.90 -30.34 -10.53
C ASN A 204 22.74 -30.45 -11.52
N PRO A 205 21.47 -30.39 -11.06
CA PRO A 205 20.33 -30.37 -11.97
C PRO A 205 20.35 -29.11 -12.86
N PRO A 206 19.82 -29.19 -14.09
CA PRO A 206 19.75 -28.02 -14.97
C PRO A 206 18.79 -26.96 -14.41
N LEU A 207 19.12 -25.69 -14.66
CA LEU A 207 18.25 -24.55 -14.38
C LEU A 207 17.01 -24.64 -15.27
N LYS A 208 15.81 -24.48 -14.69
CA LYS A 208 14.54 -24.58 -15.43
C LYS A 208 13.77 -23.27 -15.45
N TYR A 209 13.68 -22.60 -14.31
CA TYR A 209 12.99 -21.32 -14.17
C TYR A 209 13.84 -20.33 -13.39
N VAL A 210 13.70 -19.05 -13.73
CA VAL A 210 14.22 -17.94 -12.95
C VAL A 210 13.09 -16.97 -12.66
N VAL A 211 12.83 -16.71 -11.39
CA VAL A 211 11.82 -15.73 -10.96
C VAL A 211 12.54 -14.48 -10.48
N LEU A 212 12.25 -13.34 -11.11
CA LEU A 212 12.74 -12.04 -10.69
C LEU A 212 11.65 -11.34 -9.91
N ASP A 213 11.76 -11.33 -8.59
CA ASP A 213 10.83 -10.60 -7.74
C ASP A 213 11.33 -9.17 -7.50
N VAL A 214 10.62 -8.22 -8.08
CA VAL A 214 10.99 -6.81 -8.11
C VAL A 214 10.12 -6.05 -7.12
N GLN A 215 10.75 -5.43 -6.12
CA GLN A 215 10.08 -4.54 -5.18
C GLN A 215 10.31 -3.07 -5.58
N ASN A 216 9.28 -2.24 -5.48
CA ASN A 216 9.44 -0.79 -5.65
C ASN A 216 9.51 -0.05 -4.31
N THR A 217 9.83 1.24 -4.34
CA THR A 217 9.87 2.10 -3.15
C THR A 217 8.48 2.42 -2.57
N PHE A 218 7.41 1.94 -3.23
CA PHE A 218 6.03 2.08 -2.78
C PHE A 218 5.50 0.82 -2.09
N ASP A 219 6.40 -0.11 -1.74
CA ASP A 219 6.08 -1.37 -1.08
C ASP A 219 5.13 -2.27 -1.88
N GLU A 220 5.25 -2.21 -3.21
CA GLU A 220 4.60 -3.13 -4.14
C GLU A 220 5.62 -4.12 -4.68
N ARG A 221 5.14 -5.29 -5.07
CA ARG A 221 5.97 -6.37 -5.59
C ARG A 221 5.41 -6.92 -6.89
N HIS A 222 6.30 -7.25 -7.80
CA HIS A 222 5.96 -7.86 -9.07
C HIS A 222 7.03 -8.85 -9.49
N SER A 223 6.62 -10.08 -9.77
CA SER A 223 7.49 -11.15 -10.19
C SER A 223 7.46 -11.34 -11.71
N TYR A 224 8.62 -11.49 -12.32
CA TYR A 224 8.77 -11.89 -13.71
C TYR A 224 9.29 -13.33 -13.76
N LEU A 225 8.56 -14.21 -14.45
CA LEU A 225 8.99 -15.58 -14.71
C LEU A 225 9.77 -15.64 -16.03
N LEU A 226 10.98 -16.18 -15.96
CA LEU A 226 11.84 -16.50 -17.10
C LEU A 226 11.98 -18.02 -17.18
N THR A 227 11.67 -18.61 -18.33
CA THR A 227 11.74 -20.06 -18.54
C THR A 227 12.89 -20.37 -19.48
N ILE A 228 13.74 -21.31 -19.07
CA ILE A 228 14.91 -21.72 -19.85
C ILE A 228 14.48 -22.45 -21.12
N GLY A 229 15.07 -22.08 -22.25
CA GLY A 229 14.75 -22.61 -23.58
C GLY A 229 13.46 -22.09 -24.20
N VAL A 230 12.71 -21.22 -23.52
CA VAL A 230 11.44 -20.64 -24.01
C VAL A 230 11.59 -19.14 -24.16
N ASN A 231 11.31 -18.63 -25.37
CA ASN A 231 11.44 -17.20 -25.72
C ASN A 231 12.82 -16.60 -25.43
N GLU A 232 13.87 -17.44 -25.44
CA GLU A 232 15.25 -16.98 -25.32
C GLU A 232 15.70 -16.29 -26.61
N THR A 233 16.39 -15.18 -26.43
CA THR A 233 17.01 -14.44 -27.53
C THR A 233 18.42 -14.99 -27.73
N PRO A 234 18.88 -15.21 -28.98
CA PRO A 234 20.25 -15.65 -29.21
C PRO A 234 21.24 -14.69 -28.57
N LEU A 235 22.18 -15.22 -27.80
CA LEU A 235 23.22 -14.41 -27.20
C LEU A 235 24.20 -13.96 -28.31
N PRO A 236 24.63 -12.68 -28.30
CA PRO A 236 25.84 -12.33 -29.03
C PRO A 236 26.99 -13.19 -28.48
N ASN A 237 27.98 -13.55 -29.31
CA ASN A 237 29.11 -14.47 -29.05
C ASN A 237 29.99 -14.18 -27.80
N SER A 238 29.55 -13.38 -26.84
CA SER A 238 30.16 -13.17 -25.53
C SER A 238 29.88 -14.34 -24.58
N LEU A 239 30.95 -15.01 -24.13
CA LEU A 239 30.98 -16.07 -23.09
C LEU A 239 30.55 -15.61 -21.67
N GLU A 240 29.92 -14.44 -21.53
CA GLU A 240 29.69 -13.79 -20.24
C GLU A 240 28.34 -14.15 -19.60
N PHE A 241 27.36 -14.52 -20.41
CA PHE A 241 26.00 -14.84 -20.00
C PHE A 241 25.56 -16.15 -20.65
N ASP A 242 24.69 -16.90 -19.98
CA ASP A 242 24.20 -18.20 -20.46
C ASP A 242 22.82 -18.06 -21.10
N HIS A 243 22.00 -17.13 -20.60
CA HIS A 243 20.62 -16.94 -21.03
C HIS A 243 20.27 -15.46 -21.25
N GLN A 244 19.34 -15.20 -22.16
CA GLN A 244 18.85 -13.86 -22.44
C GLN A 244 17.37 -13.84 -22.86
N TRP A 245 16.62 -12.88 -22.33
CA TRP A 245 15.21 -12.64 -22.70
C TRP A 245 14.94 -11.16 -22.98
N VAL A 246 13.90 -10.90 -23.76
CA VAL A 246 13.31 -9.56 -23.93
C VAL A 246 11.87 -9.61 -23.46
N ILE A 247 11.56 -8.89 -22.38
CA ILE A 247 10.23 -8.86 -21.79
C ILE A 247 9.63 -7.44 -21.80
N PRO A 248 8.33 -7.28 -22.02
CA PRO A 248 7.66 -6.00 -21.88
C PRO A 248 7.66 -5.55 -20.41
N ARG A 249 7.83 -4.24 -20.20
CA ARG A 249 7.84 -3.68 -18.85
C ARG A 249 6.41 -3.56 -18.31
N ALA A 250 6.09 -4.35 -17.28
CA ALA A 250 4.80 -4.29 -16.62
C ALA A 250 4.79 -3.40 -15.36
N PHE A 251 5.93 -3.27 -14.67
CA PHE A 251 5.98 -2.69 -13.32
C PHE A 251 6.61 -1.29 -13.23
N HIS A 252 6.03 -0.43 -12.37
CA HIS A 252 6.51 0.94 -12.10
C HIS A 252 7.55 0.95 -10.96
N VAL A 253 8.81 0.73 -11.32
CA VAL A 253 9.93 0.61 -10.36
C VAL A 253 10.54 1.96 -10.00
N SER A 254 10.56 2.93 -10.94
CA SER A 254 11.27 4.20 -10.75
C SER A 254 10.42 5.39 -11.19
N PRO A 255 10.36 6.46 -10.37
CA PRO A 255 9.62 7.68 -10.70
C PRO A 255 10.22 8.43 -11.90
N PHE A 256 11.41 8.09 -12.38
CA PHE A 256 12.05 8.78 -13.51
C PHE A 256 11.87 8.07 -14.85
N ASN A 257 11.14 6.95 -14.88
CA ASN A 257 10.91 6.18 -16.09
C ASN A 257 9.43 5.83 -16.24
N ASP A 258 8.84 6.28 -17.35
CA ASP A 258 7.58 5.73 -17.85
C ASP A 258 7.63 4.19 -17.94
N ARG A 259 6.48 3.54 -17.80
CA ARG A 259 6.32 2.08 -17.91
C ARG A 259 6.51 1.58 -19.34
N THR A 260 6.43 2.44 -20.36
CA THR A 260 6.56 2.05 -21.77
C THR A 260 7.96 1.53 -22.13
N GLY A 261 7.99 0.42 -22.88
CA GLY A 261 9.22 -0.18 -23.43
C GLY A 261 9.44 -1.62 -22.99
N THR A 262 10.67 -2.11 -23.15
CA THR A 262 11.05 -3.50 -22.90
C THR A 262 12.33 -3.59 -22.07
N TYR A 263 12.43 -4.64 -21.25
CA TYR A 263 13.66 -5.04 -20.58
C TYR A 263 14.32 -6.17 -21.34
N GLN A 264 15.59 -5.99 -21.69
CA GLN A 264 16.47 -7.08 -22.07
C GLN A 264 17.21 -7.54 -20.82
N ILE A 265 17.03 -8.80 -20.46
CA ILE A 265 17.61 -9.41 -19.26
C ILE A 265 18.63 -10.44 -19.74
N SER A 266 19.86 -10.35 -19.27
CA SER A 266 20.90 -11.36 -19.48
C SER A 266 21.36 -11.89 -18.11
N LEU A 267 21.51 -13.20 -18.01
CA LEU A 267 21.81 -13.91 -16.77
C LEU A 267 22.79 -15.05 -17.04
N SER A 268 23.69 -15.31 -16.09
CA SER A 268 24.47 -16.55 -16.01
C SER A 268 23.92 -17.47 -14.91
N ASP A 269 23.98 -18.78 -15.11
CA ASP A 269 23.71 -19.75 -14.04
C ASP A 269 24.87 -19.70 -13.03
N PRO A 270 24.61 -19.36 -11.75
CA PRO A 270 25.66 -19.28 -10.74
C PRO A 270 26.41 -20.61 -10.54
N PHE A 271 25.79 -21.76 -10.81
CA PHE A 271 26.42 -23.07 -10.62
C PHE A 271 27.01 -23.67 -11.90
N ALA A 272 26.86 -23.01 -13.07
CA ALA A 272 27.41 -23.52 -14.33
C ALA A 272 28.95 -23.46 -14.38
N THR A 273 29.55 -22.39 -13.86
CA THR A 273 31.01 -22.20 -13.86
C THR A 273 31.56 -22.25 -12.43
N GLN A 274 31.85 -23.46 -11.93
CA GLN A 274 32.54 -23.60 -10.64
C GLN A 274 34.04 -23.35 -10.84
N SER A 275 34.53 -22.21 -10.34
CA SER A 275 35.92 -21.80 -10.51
C SER A 275 36.82 -22.37 -9.41
N GLY A 276 37.43 -23.53 -9.66
CA GLY A 276 38.52 -24.08 -8.85
C GLY A 276 38.14 -24.69 -7.49
N ASN A 277 39.16 -25.08 -6.72
CA ASN A 277 39.06 -25.86 -5.47
C ASN A 277 38.29 -25.17 -4.32
N ASN A 278 37.94 -23.88 -4.44
CA ASN A 278 37.42 -23.06 -3.34
C ASN A 278 35.88 -22.92 -3.31
N ASN A 279 35.16 -23.65 -4.17
CA ASN A 279 33.68 -23.62 -4.22
C ASN A 279 33.13 -22.18 -4.36
N THR A 280 33.81 -21.35 -5.15
CA THR A 280 33.34 -20.01 -5.49
C THR A 280 32.48 -20.07 -6.73
N ILE A 281 31.46 -19.21 -6.75
CA ILE A 281 30.49 -19.12 -7.85
C ILE A 281 30.48 -17.69 -8.40
N ASN A 282 30.24 -17.55 -9.70
CA ASN A 282 30.17 -16.23 -10.33
C ASN A 282 28.72 -15.88 -10.66
N LEU A 283 28.31 -14.68 -10.28
CA LEU A 283 27.00 -14.13 -10.61
C LEU A 283 27.17 -12.98 -11.59
N ASN A 284 26.64 -13.14 -12.80
CA ASN A 284 26.49 -12.07 -13.78
C ASN A 284 25.01 -11.86 -14.10
N PHE A 285 24.51 -10.67 -13.83
CA PHE A 285 23.14 -10.30 -14.13
C PHE A 285 23.07 -8.88 -14.69
N LYS A 286 22.43 -8.73 -15.84
CA LYS A 286 22.39 -7.47 -16.59
C LYS A 286 20.98 -7.19 -17.07
N ILE A 287 20.51 -5.96 -16.84
CA ILE A 287 19.25 -5.45 -17.34
C ILE A 287 19.52 -4.23 -18.21
N VAL A 288 18.99 -4.24 -19.43
CA VAL A 288 18.97 -3.08 -20.33
C VAL A 288 17.52 -2.69 -20.59
N PHE A 289 17.19 -1.44 -20.36
CA PHE A 289 15.87 -0.88 -20.64
C PHE A 289 15.89 -0.13 -21.97
N PHE A 290 15.01 -0.55 -22.87
CA PHE A 290 14.78 0.08 -24.16
C PHE A 290 13.47 0.85 -24.17
N THR A 291 13.47 2.03 -24.78
CA THR A 291 12.24 2.78 -25.08
C THR A 291 11.40 2.06 -26.13
N SER A 292 10.13 2.44 -26.30
CA SER A 292 9.30 1.94 -27.40
C SER A 292 9.89 2.22 -28.80
N LYS A 293 10.86 3.14 -28.91
CA LYS A 293 11.60 3.43 -30.14
C LYS A 293 12.86 2.57 -30.32
N GLY A 294 13.16 1.67 -29.37
CA GLY A 294 14.35 0.81 -29.40
C GLY A 294 15.63 1.48 -28.87
N GLU A 295 15.54 2.65 -28.26
CA GLU A 295 16.72 3.36 -27.74
C GLU A 295 17.08 2.89 -26.33
N LYS A 296 18.37 2.71 -26.04
CA LYS A 296 18.86 2.37 -24.70
C LYS A 296 18.63 3.55 -23.76
N LYS A 297 17.74 3.38 -22.78
CA LYS A 297 17.41 4.42 -21.78
C LYS A 297 18.14 4.21 -20.46
N PHE A 298 18.22 2.98 -20.00
CA PHE A 298 18.82 2.62 -18.72
C PHE A 298 19.52 1.27 -18.79
N PHE A 299 20.54 1.11 -17.96
CA PHE A 299 21.39 -0.05 -17.88
C PHE A 299 21.74 -0.31 -16.41
N ALA A 300 21.54 -1.55 -15.98
CA ALA A 300 21.98 -2.06 -14.69
C ALA A 300 22.80 -3.33 -14.90
N ASP A 301 23.97 -3.40 -14.28
CA ASP A 301 24.86 -4.57 -14.32
C ASP A 301 25.22 -4.92 -12.87
N LEU A 302 25.00 -6.17 -12.51
CA LEU A 302 25.24 -6.75 -11.19
C LEU A 302 26.23 -7.90 -11.38
N LYS A 303 27.43 -7.74 -10.84
CA LYS A 303 28.49 -8.74 -10.93
C LYS A 303 29.13 -9.00 -9.59
N GLY A 304 29.36 -10.25 -9.25
CA GLY A 304 30.16 -10.58 -8.10
C GLY A 304 30.49 -12.05 -7.98
N GLU A 305 31.45 -12.31 -7.09
CA GLU A 305 31.90 -13.65 -6.74
C GLU A 305 31.26 -14.04 -5.40
N GLY A 306 30.61 -15.19 -5.39
CA GLY A 306 30.01 -15.80 -4.22
C GLY A 306 31.05 -16.60 -3.44
N ILE A 307 31.27 -16.22 -2.19
CA ILE A 307 32.12 -16.97 -1.25
C ILE A 307 31.25 -17.90 -0.39
N PRO A 308 31.74 -19.08 0.05
CA PRO A 308 30.94 -20.02 0.84
C PRO A 308 30.34 -19.40 2.11
N PHE A 309 29.12 -19.82 2.44
CA PHE A 309 28.41 -19.38 3.64
C PHE A 309 29.03 -19.99 4.90
N THR A 310 29.91 -19.23 5.56
CA THR A 310 30.60 -19.64 6.80
C THR A 310 30.63 -18.49 7.79
N SER A 311 30.71 -18.78 9.10
CA SER A 311 30.81 -17.73 10.13
C SER A 311 32.00 -16.80 9.92
N GLN A 312 33.15 -17.36 9.51
CA GLN A 312 34.35 -16.56 9.23
C GLN A 312 34.08 -15.54 8.12
N ASN A 313 33.40 -15.95 7.04
CA ASN A 313 33.06 -15.05 5.94
C ASN A 313 31.96 -14.05 6.33
N LEU A 314 30.97 -14.44 7.13
CA LEU A 314 29.95 -13.54 7.67
C LEU A 314 30.56 -12.45 8.55
N ILE A 315 31.41 -12.81 9.50
CA ILE A 315 32.12 -11.87 10.38
C ILE A 315 33.01 -10.95 9.54
N LYS A 316 33.73 -11.50 8.56
CA LYS A 316 34.57 -10.71 7.65
C LYS A 316 33.76 -9.69 6.86
N ILE A 317 32.59 -10.06 6.35
CA ILE A 317 31.68 -9.14 5.67
C ILE A 317 31.16 -8.08 6.64
N TRP A 318 30.74 -8.48 7.84
CA TRP A 318 30.23 -7.58 8.85
C TRP A 318 31.26 -6.51 9.26
N ILE A 319 32.51 -6.91 9.52
CA ILE A 319 33.61 -5.99 9.87
C ILE A 319 33.99 -5.09 8.70
N LYS A 320 34.02 -5.63 7.48
CA LYS A 320 34.46 -4.88 6.29
C LYS A 320 33.38 -3.91 5.78
N TYR A 321 32.11 -4.26 5.96
CA TYR A 321 30.98 -3.55 5.38
C TYR A 321 29.85 -3.24 6.38
N PRO A 322 30.14 -2.75 7.60
CA PRO A 322 29.13 -2.60 8.67
C PRO A 322 28.06 -1.56 8.32
N LEU A 323 28.43 -0.55 7.54
CA LEU A 323 27.53 0.55 7.15
C LEU A 323 26.84 0.32 5.81
N ILE A 324 27.27 -0.66 4.99
CA ILE A 324 26.73 -0.81 3.62
C ILE A 324 25.24 -1.17 3.67
N LEU A 325 24.85 -2.05 4.58
CA LEU A 325 23.46 -2.50 4.71
C LEU A 325 22.52 -1.37 5.17
N PHE A 326 22.98 -0.52 6.09
CA PHE A 326 22.23 0.67 6.51
C PHE A 326 22.20 1.77 5.43
N MET A 327 23.33 1.98 4.74
CA MET A 327 23.48 3.08 3.78
C MET A 327 22.82 2.80 2.43
N THR A 328 22.36 1.58 2.14
CA THR A 328 21.82 1.26 0.81
C THR A 328 20.55 2.06 0.51
N SER A 329 19.58 2.12 1.44
CA SER A 329 18.36 2.95 1.29
C SER A 329 18.69 4.44 1.22
N LEU A 330 19.55 4.92 2.12
CA LEU A 330 19.99 6.33 2.13
C LEU A 330 20.69 6.72 0.83
N LYS A 331 21.53 5.84 0.26
CA LYS A 331 22.17 6.03 -1.03
C LYS A 331 21.15 6.09 -2.17
N ILE A 332 20.14 5.21 -2.17
CA ILE A 332 19.06 5.22 -3.18
C ILE A 332 18.30 6.56 -3.13
N ILE A 333 17.94 7.02 -1.92
CA ILE A 333 17.27 8.31 -1.71
C ILE A 333 18.17 9.46 -2.16
N TYR A 334 19.45 9.45 -1.76
CA TYR A 334 20.42 10.48 -2.14
C TYR A 334 20.64 10.56 -3.66
N GLN A 335 20.80 9.42 -4.34
CA GLN A 335 20.96 9.39 -5.79
C GLN A 335 19.67 9.84 -6.50
N SER A 336 18.50 9.46 -5.99
CA SER A 336 17.21 9.93 -6.53
C SER A 336 17.06 11.43 -6.37
N PHE A 337 17.42 11.97 -5.21
CA PHE A 337 17.46 13.40 -4.94
C PHE A 337 18.43 14.14 -5.87
N LYS A 338 19.65 13.60 -6.05
CA LYS A 338 20.65 14.15 -6.96
C LYS A 338 20.15 14.17 -8.41
N LEU A 339 19.54 13.07 -8.88
CA LEU A 339 18.97 12.98 -10.23
C LEU A 339 17.82 13.98 -10.46
N HIS A 340 17.09 14.30 -9.40
CA HIS A 340 15.97 15.21 -9.50
C HIS A 340 16.38 16.68 -9.39
N ILE A 341 17.20 17.03 -8.40
CA ILE A 341 17.52 18.42 -8.06
C ILE A 341 18.79 18.91 -8.77
N CYS A 342 19.81 18.06 -8.83
CA CYS A 342 21.07 18.42 -9.48
C CYS A 342 20.96 18.25 -11.01
N ALA A 343 21.98 18.73 -11.73
CA ALA A 343 22.11 18.39 -13.13
C ALA A 343 22.24 16.86 -13.22
N PRO A 344 21.22 16.15 -13.73
CA PRO A 344 20.26 16.65 -14.70
C PRO A 344 18.78 16.45 -14.32
N ARG A 345 18.08 17.54 -13.98
CA ARG A 345 16.68 17.59 -13.48
C ARG A 345 15.68 16.73 -14.24
N LEU A 346 15.55 15.46 -13.85
CA LEU A 346 14.66 14.50 -14.49
C LEU A 346 13.20 14.80 -14.14
N ASN A 347 12.35 14.65 -15.15
CA ASN A 347 10.91 14.69 -14.94
C ASN A 347 10.45 13.45 -14.18
N VAL A 348 9.40 13.64 -13.39
CA VAL A 348 8.80 12.62 -12.54
C VAL A 348 7.52 12.13 -13.18
N TYR A 349 7.47 10.81 -13.36
CA TYR A 349 6.29 10.04 -13.69
C TYR A 349 5.62 9.67 -12.38
N PRO A 350 4.41 10.21 -12.09
CA PRO A 350 3.68 9.78 -10.93
C PRO A 350 3.34 8.30 -11.06
N LYS A 351 3.33 7.62 -9.91
CA LYS A 351 2.84 6.25 -9.83
C LYS A 351 1.39 6.25 -10.34
N PRO A 352 1.02 5.38 -11.29
CA PRO A 352 -0.38 5.18 -11.62
C PRO A 352 -1.07 4.50 -10.43
N ASP A 353 -2.24 5.01 -10.06
CA ASP A 353 -3.14 4.32 -9.14
C ASP A 353 -3.80 3.13 -9.85
N PRO A 354 -4.20 2.09 -9.11
CA PRO A 354 -4.76 0.89 -9.70
C PRO A 354 -6.16 1.26 -10.18
N ILE A 355 -6.41 1.08 -11.47
CA ILE A 355 -7.73 1.35 -12.04
C ILE A 355 -8.60 0.12 -11.82
N PHE A 356 -9.81 0.31 -11.28
CA PHE A 356 -10.82 -0.74 -11.28
C PHE A 356 -11.23 -1.01 -12.73
N ASP A 357 -10.99 -2.24 -13.19
CA ASP A 357 -11.47 -2.73 -14.47
C ASP A 357 -12.07 -4.11 -14.24
N GLU A 358 -13.31 -4.33 -14.69
CA GLU A 358 -14.08 -5.55 -14.43
C GLU A 358 -13.38 -6.78 -15.02
N GLU A 359 -12.67 -6.61 -16.14
CA GLU A 359 -11.92 -7.67 -16.84
C GLU A 359 -10.47 -7.85 -16.32
N TYR A 360 -9.91 -6.84 -15.64
CA TYR A 360 -8.53 -6.85 -15.11
C TYR A 360 -8.45 -6.81 -13.58
N SER A 361 -9.58 -6.79 -12.88
CA SER A 361 -9.67 -6.82 -11.41
C SER A 361 -9.00 -8.05 -10.79
N SER A 362 -8.93 -9.15 -11.54
CA SER A 362 -8.22 -10.38 -11.18
C SER A 362 -6.72 -10.37 -11.51
N LYS A 363 -6.23 -9.35 -12.24
CA LYS A 363 -4.91 -9.31 -12.87
C LYS A 363 -3.86 -8.47 -12.11
N GLY A 364 -4.10 -8.18 -10.82
CA GLY A 364 -3.15 -7.51 -9.93
C GLY A 364 -3.10 -5.98 -10.07
N TYR A 365 -2.22 -5.35 -9.27
CA TYR A 365 -2.13 -3.88 -9.18
C TYR A 365 -1.57 -3.25 -10.48
N ASN A 366 -2.18 -2.16 -10.90
CA ASN A 366 -1.91 -1.40 -12.14
C ASN A 366 -2.25 -2.14 -13.43
N PRO A 367 -2.96 -1.49 -14.38
CA PRO A 367 -3.25 -2.12 -15.67
C PRO A 367 -1.94 -2.53 -16.32
N VAL A 368 -1.77 -3.82 -16.55
CA VAL A 368 -0.57 -4.37 -17.20
C VAL A 368 -0.50 -3.76 -18.60
N GLN A 369 0.69 -3.30 -19.01
CA GLN A 369 0.84 -2.78 -20.37
C GLN A 369 0.46 -3.85 -21.38
N LYS A 370 0.01 -3.47 -22.58
CA LYS A 370 -0.28 -4.42 -23.66
C LYS A 370 0.89 -5.40 -23.80
N ASN A 371 0.60 -6.70 -23.70
CA ASN A 371 1.53 -7.84 -23.74
C ASN A 371 2.37 -8.11 -22.47
N GLY A 372 2.19 -7.34 -21.40
CA GLY A 372 2.80 -7.66 -20.10
C GLY A 372 2.15 -8.87 -19.45
N VAL A 373 2.93 -9.63 -18.68
CA VAL A 373 2.44 -10.75 -17.88
C VAL A 373 2.03 -10.23 -16.50
N VAL A 374 0.95 -10.79 -15.97
CA VAL A 374 0.47 -10.52 -14.62
C VAL A 374 1.35 -11.27 -13.63
N GLY A 375 1.94 -10.56 -12.67
CA GLY A 375 2.82 -11.14 -11.65
C GLY A 375 2.86 -10.34 -10.35
N GLY A 376 1.84 -9.51 -10.08
CA GLY A 376 1.79 -8.72 -8.85
C GLY A 376 1.61 -9.63 -7.63
N THR A 377 2.54 -9.58 -6.68
CA THR A 377 2.57 -10.50 -5.52
C THR A 377 2.14 -9.87 -4.20
N ALA A 378 2.03 -8.53 -4.12
CA ALA A 378 1.75 -7.88 -2.85
C ALA A 378 1.15 -6.46 -2.97
N TRP A 379 0.14 -6.17 -2.14
CA TRP A 379 -0.58 -4.90 -2.03
C TRP A 379 -0.13 -4.08 -0.81
N GLN A 380 -0.26 -2.76 -0.83
CA GLN A 380 0.14 -1.89 0.30
C GLN A 380 -0.66 -2.19 1.57
N ASP A 381 0.04 -2.25 2.70
CA ASP A 381 -0.62 -2.39 4.00
C ASP A 381 -1.48 -1.16 4.30
N LEU A 382 -2.56 -1.36 5.08
CA LEU A 382 -3.39 -0.25 5.51
C LEU A 382 -2.56 0.71 6.40
N ASP A 383 -2.45 1.97 5.98
CA ASP A 383 -1.94 3.05 6.82
C ASP A 383 -2.84 3.27 8.05
N TRP A 384 -2.29 3.81 9.14
CA TRP A 384 -3.04 4.03 10.38
C TRP A 384 -4.30 4.88 10.16
N ARG A 385 -4.26 5.82 9.21
CA ARG A 385 -5.40 6.66 8.80
C ARG A 385 -6.48 5.85 8.11
N SER A 386 -6.09 5.01 7.16
CA SER A 386 -7.02 4.11 6.47
C SER A 386 -7.58 3.06 7.42
N ARG A 387 -6.81 2.55 8.39
CA ARG A 387 -7.34 1.65 9.44
C ARG A 387 -8.40 2.34 10.29
N LEU A 388 -8.14 3.57 10.74
CA LEU A 388 -9.10 4.34 11.52
C LEU A 388 -10.35 4.70 10.71
N SER A 389 -10.16 5.14 9.46
CA SER A 389 -11.25 5.47 8.54
C SER A 389 -12.09 4.25 8.19
N ARG A 390 -11.46 3.09 7.96
CA ARG A 390 -12.14 1.80 7.74
C ARG A 390 -13.05 1.47 8.93
N LYS A 391 -12.56 1.63 10.15
CA LYS A 391 -13.36 1.42 11.35
C LYS A 391 -14.61 2.32 11.36
N ILE A 392 -14.42 3.62 11.14
CA ILE A 392 -15.52 4.60 11.11
C ILE A 392 -16.55 4.28 10.03
N VAL A 393 -16.11 3.94 8.81
CA VAL A 393 -16.99 3.60 7.68
C VAL A 393 -17.76 2.31 7.95
N VAL A 394 -17.11 1.27 8.47
CA VAL A 394 -17.76 -0.01 8.78
C VAL A 394 -18.77 0.14 9.92
N ASP A 395 -18.42 0.88 10.98
CA ASP A 395 -19.33 1.16 12.09
C ASP A 395 -20.58 1.93 11.59
N TYR A 396 -20.38 2.96 10.75
CA TYR A 396 -21.47 3.72 10.13
C TYR A 396 -22.37 2.83 9.26
N LEU A 397 -21.79 2.03 8.36
CA LEU A 397 -22.55 1.15 7.47
C LEU A 397 -23.34 0.10 8.25
N THR A 398 -22.76 -0.44 9.32
CA THR A 398 -23.44 -1.42 10.19
C THR A 398 -24.65 -0.78 10.87
N GLU A 399 -24.50 0.42 11.42
CA GLU A 399 -25.62 1.16 12.01
C GLU A 399 -26.70 1.47 10.97
N ARG A 400 -26.28 1.91 9.78
CA ARG A 400 -27.17 2.34 8.70
C ARG A 400 -27.99 1.20 8.11
N VAL A 401 -27.36 0.06 7.83
CA VAL A 401 -28.04 -1.15 7.35
C VAL A 401 -29.10 -1.61 8.36
N ASN A 402 -28.79 -1.53 9.66
CA ASN A 402 -29.75 -1.84 10.71
C ASN A 402 -30.89 -0.83 10.81
N GLN A 403 -30.62 0.48 10.66
CA GLN A 403 -31.67 1.51 10.64
C GLN A 403 -32.67 1.30 9.48
N ILE A 404 -32.17 1.02 8.28
CA ILE A 404 -33.00 0.75 7.10
C ILE A 404 -33.85 -0.51 7.33
N ALA A 405 -33.29 -1.55 7.97
CA ALA A 405 -34.03 -2.75 8.33
C ALA A 405 -35.12 -2.51 9.37
N VAL A 406 -34.90 -1.61 10.35
CA VAL A 406 -35.88 -1.28 11.41
C VAL A 406 -37.05 -0.45 10.90
N GLN A 407 -36.82 0.47 9.94
CA GLN A 407 -37.89 1.27 9.30
C GLN A 407 -38.97 0.41 8.62
N LYS A 408 -38.70 -0.88 8.38
CA LYS A 408 -39.64 -1.87 7.85
C LYS A 408 -40.69 -2.36 8.87
N LYS A 409 -40.51 -2.19 10.19
CA LYS A 409 -41.50 -2.68 11.17
C LYS A 409 -42.75 -1.79 11.18
N PRO A 410 -43.95 -2.28 10.82
CA PRO A 410 -45.15 -1.48 10.91
C PRO A 410 -45.46 -1.18 12.38
N TYR A 411 -45.68 0.10 12.69
CA TYR A 411 -46.16 0.57 13.99
C TYR A 411 -47.58 0.02 14.19
N SER A 412 -47.74 -1.10 14.90
CA SER A 412 -49.06 -1.51 15.38
C SER A 412 -49.48 -0.52 16.47
N ARG A 413 -50.37 0.40 16.11
CA ARG A 413 -50.99 1.32 17.06
C ARG A 413 -51.91 0.49 17.96
N SER A 414 -51.43 0.10 19.14
CA SER A 414 -52.29 -0.53 20.13
C SER A 414 -53.37 0.48 20.55
N LYS A 415 -54.63 0.17 20.23
CA LYS A 415 -55.77 0.85 20.86
C LYS A 415 -55.72 0.49 22.34
N SER A 416 -55.41 1.47 23.19
CA SER A 416 -55.54 1.30 24.63
C SER A 416 -57.03 1.15 24.98
N SER A 417 -57.45 -0.05 25.37
CA SER A 417 -58.68 -0.26 26.12
C SER A 417 -58.48 0.29 27.53
N ARG A 418 -58.92 1.52 27.76
CA ARG A 418 -59.06 2.06 29.11
C ARG A 418 -60.49 1.80 29.53
N GLY A 419 -60.68 0.80 30.38
CA GLY A 419 -61.95 0.53 31.04
C GLY A 419 -62.25 1.63 32.06
N THR A 420 -63.48 2.12 32.04
CA THR A 420 -64.20 2.66 33.18
C THR A 420 -65.67 2.37 32.95
N ASP A 421 -66.21 1.51 33.80
CA ASP A 421 -67.65 1.36 34.03
C ASP A 421 -68.27 2.71 34.38
N ILE A 422 -69.50 2.97 33.91
CA ILE A 422 -70.62 3.56 34.66
C ILE A 422 -71.88 3.51 33.77
N ASP A 423 -72.94 3.00 34.40
CA ASP A 423 -74.29 2.76 33.93
C ASP A 423 -75.07 3.99 33.39
N SER A 424 -76.03 3.64 32.52
CA SER A 424 -77.38 4.24 32.36
C SER A 424 -77.51 5.73 32.03
N PHE A 425 -78.11 6.04 30.86
CA PHE A 425 -79.44 6.64 30.76
C PHE A 425 -79.82 6.85 29.27
N ALA A 426 -81.07 6.57 28.94
CA ALA A 426 -81.67 6.84 27.64
C ALA A 426 -81.89 8.34 27.42
N ASP A 427 -81.78 8.83 26.17
CA ASP A 427 -82.92 9.47 25.49
C ASP A 427 -82.68 9.69 23.98
N GLN A 428 -83.79 9.71 23.26
CA GLN A 428 -83.96 9.89 21.80
C GLN A 428 -83.66 11.33 21.34
N ARG A 429 -83.24 11.51 20.07
CA ARG A 429 -84.02 12.23 19.02
C ARG A 429 -83.22 12.51 17.74
N ASP A 430 -84.00 12.48 16.66
CA ASP A 430 -83.74 12.87 15.27
C ASP A 430 -83.20 14.31 15.10
N ASP A 431 -82.46 14.63 14.03
CA ASP A 431 -83.03 15.06 12.73
C ASP A 431 -81.99 15.75 11.80
N SER A 432 -82.04 15.33 10.52
CA SER A 432 -81.92 16.09 9.25
C SER A 432 -80.78 17.08 8.90
N ASN A 433 -80.27 16.88 7.67
CA ASN A 433 -79.76 17.84 6.66
C ASN A 433 -78.47 18.64 6.99
N GLU A 434 -77.51 18.85 6.08
CA GLU A 434 -77.65 19.33 4.71
C GLU A 434 -76.34 19.08 3.90
N LYS A 435 -76.49 18.83 2.58
CA LYS A 435 -75.41 18.69 1.59
C LYS A 435 -74.93 20.06 1.08
N VAL A 436 -73.61 20.25 0.91
CA VAL A 436 -72.95 21.07 -0.15
C VAL A 436 -71.53 20.47 -0.32
N ASP A 437 -71.20 19.70 -1.35
CA ASP A 437 -70.94 19.98 -2.78
C ASP A 437 -69.44 20.25 -3.10
N ASP A 438 -68.93 19.34 -3.94
CA ASP A 438 -67.82 19.34 -4.89
C ASP A 438 -66.40 19.86 -4.56
N GLY A 439 -65.47 18.91 -4.63
CA GLY A 439 -64.03 19.14 -4.78
C GLY A 439 -63.31 17.82 -5.06
N LEU A 440 -63.28 17.43 -6.35
CA LEU A 440 -62.52 16.30 -6.89
C LEU A 440 -61.07 16.30 -6.37
N SER A 441 -60.73 15.37 -5.49
CA SER A 441 -59.34 15.03 -5.19
C SER A 441 -58.87 13.97 -6.18
N GLU A 442 -57.98 14.38 -7.07
CA GLU A 442 -57.14 13.48 -7.87
C GLU A 442 -56.44 12.48 -6.94
N GLU A 443 -56.61 11.19 -7.23
CA GLU A 443 -55.87 10.12 -6.64
C GLU A 443 -54.39 10.26 -7.05
N GLU A 444 -53.57 10.84 -6.18
CA GLU A 444 -52.12 10.62 -6.25
C GLU A 444 -51.85 9.18 -5.80
N GLU A 445 -51.68 8.29 -6.78
CA GLU A 445 -51.04 6.99 -6.59
C GLU A 445 -49.60 7.19 -6.08
N GLU A 446 -49.42 7.35 -4.77
CA GLU A 446 -48.14 7.12 -4.12
C GLU A 446 -47.82 5.61 -4.19
N GLU A 447 -47.14 5.24 -5.27
CA GLU A 447 -46.51 3.95 -5.48
C GLU A 447 -45.57 3.65 -4.29
N SER A 448 -46.09 2.95 -3.28
CA SER A 448 -45.33 2.52 -2.10
C SER A 448 -44.22 1.54 -2.50
N LYS A 449 -43.04 2.07 -2.83
CA LYS A 449 -41.83 1.27 -3.07
C LYS A 449 -41.52 0.45 -1.83
N GLU A 450 -41.79 -0.86 -1.88
CA GLU A 450 -41.37 -1.82 -0.86
C GLU A 450 -39.87 -1.64 -0.54
N VAL A 451 -39.55 -1.24 0.69
CA VAL A 451 -38.16 -1.06 1.14
C VAL A 451 -37.53 -2.43 1.37
N LYS A 452 -36.69 -2.85 0.43
CA LYS A 452 -35.97 -4.13 0.41
C LYS A 452 -34.83 -4.18 1.44
N LEU A 453 -34.48 -5.37 1.91
CA LEU A 453 -33.36 -5.56 2.86
C LEU A 453 -32.03 -5.39 2.12
N ILE A 454 -31.15 -4.53 2.62
CA ILE A 454 -29.88 -4.20 1.96
C ILE A 454 -28.72 -4.92 2.66
N THR A 455 -27.87 -5.59 1.90
CA THR A 455 -26.56 -6.08 2.35
C THR A 455 -25.46 -5.32 1.61
N VAL A 456 -24.49 -4.78 2.35
CA VAL A 456 -23.37 -4.03 1.78
C VAL A 456 -22.13 -4.90 1.76
N ILE A 457 -21.51 -5.05 0.59
CA ILE A 457 -20.30 -5.86 0.38
C ILE A 457 -19.18 -4.91 -0.04
N LEU A 458 -18.18 -4.73 0.83
CA LEU A 458 -16.97 -3.99 0.50
C LEU A 458 -15.93 -4.99 -0.03
N LYS A 459 -15.72 -4.99 -1.35
CA LYS A 459 -14.83 -5.93 -2.02
C LYS A 459 -13.51 -5.24 -2.42
N PRO A 460 -12.38 -5.55 -1.77
CA PRO A 460 -11.08 -5.08 -2.25
C PRO A 460 -10.75 -5.73 -3.60
N THR A 461 -9.99 -5.01 -4.43
CA THR A 461 -9.36 -5.59 -5.64
C THR A 461 -8.18 -6.49 -5.27
N ASP A 462 -7.65 -6.33 -4.06
CA ASP A 462 -6.64 -7.19 -3.47
C ASP A 462 -7.21 -8.58 -3.13
N PRO A 463 -6.78 -9.67 -3.80
CA PRO A 463 -7.25 -11.02 -3.49
C PRO A 463 -6.75 -11.54 -2.14
N SER A 464 -5.71 -10.92 -1.55
CA SER A 464 -5.21 -11.31 -0.23
C SER A 464 -6.07 -10.78 0.92
N GLN A 465 -6.97 -9.83 0.64
CA GLN A 465 -7.90 -9.27 1.63
C GLN A 465 -9.30 -9.85 1.46
N GLU A 466 -9.85 -10.36 2.55
CA GLU A 466 -11.24 -10.84 2.55
C GLU A 466 -12.23 -9.69 2.38
N PRO A 467 -13.32 -9.89 1.60
CA PRO A 467 -14.38 -8.91 1.48
C PRO A 467 -15.11 -8.72 2.82
N ILE A 468 -15.45 -7.48 3.14
CA ILE A 468 -16.22 -7.16 4.35
C ILE A 468 -17.70 -7.21 3.98
N ILE A 469 -18.44 -8.12 4.60
CA ILE A 469 -19.88 -8.28 4.37
C ILE A 469 -20.62 -7.71 5.58
N ILE A 470 -21.49 -6.73 5.33
CA ILE A 470 -22.31 -6.06 6.33
C ILE A 470 -23.76 -6.38 6.05
N SER A 471 -24.35 -7.25 6.87
CA SER A 471 -25.74 -7.68 6.81
C SER A 471 -26.52 -7.19 8.03
N PRO A 472 -27.83 -6.96 7.92
CA PRO A 472 -28.65 -6.51 9.05
C PRO A 472 -28.73 -7.59 10.13
N THR A 473 -28.62 -7.19 11.40
CA THR A 473 -28.87 -8.05 12.57
C THR A 473 -30.38 -8.22 12.76
N VAL A 474 -31.00 -9.10 12.00
CA VAL A 474 -32.37 -9.55 12.25
C VAL A 474 -32.30 -10.99 12.78
N GLU A 475 -32.83 -11.21 13.98
CA GLU A 475 -32.97 -12.55 14.55
C GLU A 475 -33.83 -13.42 13.62
N ASP A 476 -33.32 -14.61 13.30
CA ASP A 476 -33.97 -15.62 12.46
C ASP A 476 -35.43 -15.87 12.88
N THR A 477 -36.35 -15.22 12.20
CA THR A 477 -37.74 -15.66 12.11
C THR A 477 -38.09 -15.77 10.64
N GLN A 478 -37.93 -16.99 10.14
CA GLN A 478 -38.56 -17.59 8.97
C GLN A 478 -39.48 -16.64 8.18
N THR A 479 -38.89 -15.83 7.31
CA THR A 479 -39.59 -15.19 6.19
C THR A 479 -38.72 -15.37 4.94
N THR A 480 -38.74 -16.61 4.44
CA THR A 480 -38.32 -16.95 3.07
C THR A 480 -39.23 -16.20 2.09
N GLY A 481 -38.72 -15.13 1.48
CA GLY A 481 -39.43 -14.42 0.40
C GLY A 481 -39.15 -12.92 0.25
N GLY A 482 -38.46 -12.26 1.20
CA GLY A 482 -38.11 -10.85 1.03
C GLY A 482 -36.92 -10.66 0.07
N ASP A 483 -37.13 -9.95 -1.04
CA ASP A 483 -36.07 -9.53 -1.97
C ASP A 483 -34.90 -8.88 -1.20
N LYS A 484 -33.71 -9.49 -1.30
CA LYS A 484 -32.46 -8.95 -0.75
C LYS A 484 -31.74 -8.16 -1.84
N GLU A 485 -31.43 -6.90 -1.57
CA GLU A 485 -30.61 -6.06 -2.45
C GLU A 485 -29.16 -6.06 -1.95
N ASN A 486 -28.22 -6.37 -2.86
CA ASN A 486 -26.80 -6.40 -2.54
C ASN A 486 -26.08 -5.18 -3.14
N LEU A 487 -25.65 -4.25 -2.29
CA LEU A 487 -24.78 -3.15 -2.68
C LEU A 487 -23.31 -3.61 -2.58
N THR A 488 -22.73 -3.99 -3.72
CA THR A 488 -21.28 -4.24 -3.80
C THR A 488 -20.54 -2.93 -4.13
N ILE A 489 -19.51 -2.61 -3.35
CA ILE A 489 -18.56 -1.53 -3.59
C ILE A 489 -17.19 -2.17 -3.80
N TRP A 490 -16.66 -2.03 -5.01
CA TRP A 490 -15.31 -2.48 -5.34
C TRP A 490 -14.33 -1.34 -5.18
N TYR A 491 -13.24 -1.54 -4.44
CA TYR A 491 -12.21 -0.53 -4.29
C TYR A 491 -10.83 -1.08 -4.65
N SER A 492 -10.04 -0.28 -5.36
CA SER A 492 -8.69 -0.63 -5.80
C SER A 492 -7.61 -0.08 -4.87
N SER A 493 -7.94 0.96 -4.10
CA SER A 493 -7.04 1.59 -3.13
C SER A 493 -7.72 1.73 -1.76
N ASN A 494 -6.92 1.61 -0.70
CA ASN A 494 -7.33 1.90 0.67
C ASN A 494 -7.66 3.39 0.89
N SER A 495 -7.41 4.26 -0.11
CA SER A 495 -7.87 5.65 -0.11
C SER A 495 -9.39 5.76 -0.07
N PHE A 496 -10.13 4.73 -0.53
CA PHE A 496 -11.60 4.67 -0.48
C PHE A 496 -12.16 5.15 0.86
N TYR A 497 -11.64 4.60 1.98
CA TYR A 497 -12.12 4.95 3.32
C TYR A 497 -11.81 6.40 3.71
N THR A 498 -10.64 6.91 3.32
CA THR A 498 -10.24 8.29 3.60
C THR A 498 -10.97 9.28 2.72
N ASP A 499 -11.26 8.91 1.47
CA ASP A 499 -11.97 9.72 0.49
C ASP A 499 -13.40 9.99 0.96
N LEU A 500 -14.11 8.98 1.48
CA LEU A 500 -15.45 9.15 2.06
C LEU A 500 -15.50 10.15 3.22
N LEU A 501 -14.43 10.24 4.01
CA LEU A 501 -14.34 11.21 5.12
C LEU A 501 -13.86 12.59 4.67
N LEU A 502 -12.94 12.65 3.71
CA LEU A 502 -12.30 13.87 3.22
C LEU A 502 -13.24 14.68 2.32
N TYR A 503 -13.96 14.02 1.42
CA TYR A 503 -14.91 14.69 0.54
C TYR A 503 -16.14 15.18 1.33
N PRO A 504 -16.73 16.33 0.93
CA PRO A 504 -17.85 16.92 1.66
C PRO A 504 -19.11 16.03 1.66
N ASN A 505 -19.37 15.39 0.52
CA ASN A 505 -20.53 14.53 0.31
C ASN A 505 -20.05 13.19 -0.28
N PRO A 506 -20.50 12.04 0.27
CA PRO A 506 -20.24 10.72 -0.30
C PRO A 506 -20.57 10.61 -1.79
N SER A 507 -21.65 11.24 -2.29
CA SER A 507 -21.99 11.21 -3.72
C SER A 507 -20.96 11.94 -4.58
N ILE A 508 -20.32 13.01 -4.09
CA ILE A 508 -19.19 13.66 -4.80
C ILE A 508 -17.98 12.71 -4.85
N SER A 509 -17.71 12.01 -3.74
CA SER A 509 -16.64 11.02 -3.67
C SER A 509 -16.85 9.88 -4.66
N GLN A 510 -18.08 9.34 -4.70
CA GLN A 510 -18.51 8.32 -5.65
C GLN A 510 -18.29 8.79 -7.08
N LEU A 511 -18.74 9.99 -7.40
CA LEU A 511 -18.72 10.50 -8.75
C LEU A 511 -17.30 10.78 -9.28
N ILE A 512 -16.42 11.35 -8.44
CA ILE A 512 -15.01 11.59 -8.78
C ILE A 512 -14.26 10.26 -8.97
N ASN A 513 -14.48 9.30 -8.09
CA ASN A 513 -13.70 8.07 -8.10
C ASN A 513 -14.23 7.01 -9.07
N ASP A 514 -15.53 6.96 -9.36
CA ASP A 514 -16.13 5.99 -10.27
C ASP A 514 -15.88 6.37 -11.73
N ARG A 515 -16.07 7.64 -12.10
CA ARG A 515 -16.04 8.08 -13.50
C ARG A 515 -14.74 8.74 -13.94
N SER A 516 -14.04 9.43 -13.05
CA SER A 516 -12.79 10.13 -13.41
C SER A 516 -11.54 9.36 -13.07
N GLU A 517 -11.31 9.08 -11.78
CA GLU A 517 -10.06 8.46 -11.32
C GLU A 517 -10.11 6.93 -11.40
N HIS A 518 -11.31 6.33 -11.44
CA HIS A 518 -11.55 4.87 -11.46
C HIS A 518 -10.91 4.11 -10.28
N ASN A 519 -10.87 4.74 -9.11
CA ASN A 519 -10.30 4.15 -7.88
C ASN A 519 -11.26 3.19 -7.16
N TRP A 520 -12.57 3.39 -7.32
CA TRP A 520 -13.58 2.47 -6.79
C TRP A 520 -14.89 2.63 -7.55
N LYS A 521 -15.65 1.54 -7.64
CA LYS A 521 -16.90 1.42 -8.40
C LYS A 521 -18.01 0.90 -7.49
N VAL A 522 -19.23 1.28 -7.81
CA VAL A 522 -20.44 0.87 -7.10
C VAL A 522 -21.33 0.04 -8.03
N SER A 523 -21.95 -1.00 -7.50
CA SER A 523 -22.92 -1.84 -8.23
C SER A 523 -24.18 -1.10 -8.65
N SER A 524 -24.76 -0.27 -7.78
CA SER A 524 -25.91 0.59 -8.08
C SER A 524 -25.75 1.94 -7.39
N VAL A 525 -25.84 3.02 -8.17
CA VAL A 525 -25.75 4.40 -7.67
C VAL A 525 -26.97 4.72 -6.80
N ASP A 526 -28.17 4.30 -7.21
CA ASP A 526 -29.41 4.55 -6.46
C ASP A 526 -29.39 3.88 -5.07
N LEU A 527 -28.85 2.65 -4.98
CA LEU A 527 -28.68 1.96 -3.71
C LEU A 527 -27.61 2.62 -2.84
N TYR A 528 -26.54 3.14 -3.45
CA TYR A 528 -25.50 3.86 -2.74
C TYR A 528 -26.04 5.16 -2.15
N ASP A 529 -26.76 5.96 -2.93
CA ASP A 529 -27.37 7.18 -2.42
C ASP A 529 -28.36 6.86 -1.29
N ARG A 530 -29.21 5.83 -1.42
CA ARG A 530 -30.11 5.40 -0.33
C ARG A 530 -29.37 5.03 0.97
N VAL A 531 -28.23 4.34 0.86
CA VAL A 531 -27.41 3.96 2.02
C VAL A 531 -26.76 5.19 2.65
N PHE A 532 -26.18 6.09 1.86
CA PHE A 532 -25.42 7.24 2.36
C PHE A 532 -26.26 8.51 2.58
N GLU A 533 -27.54 8.52 2.21
CA GLU A 533 -28.45 9.63 2.47
C GLU A 533 -28.78 9.74 3.96
N SER A 534 -28.91 10.99 4.43
CA SER A 534 -29.26 11.27 5.82
C SER A 534 -30.65 10.70 6.15
N PRO A 535 -30.84 9.97 7.27
CA PRO A 535 -32.15 9.47 7.70
C PRO A 535 -33.16 10.59 7.98
N TYR A 536 -32.67 11.81 8.22
CA TYR A 536 -33.45 13.03 8.34
C TYR A 536 -33.36 13.73 6.99
N GLY A 537 -34.46 13.77 6.22
CA GLY A 537 -34.49 14.38 4.89
C GLY A 537 -34.03 15.85 4.89
N PRO A 538 -33.92 16.49 3.72
CA PRO A 538 -33.37 17.85 3.60
C PRO A 538 -34.10 18.92 4.45
N GLN A 539 -35.34 18.63 4.85
CA GLN A 539 -36.25 19.48 5.61
C GLN A 539 -36.09 19.36 7.15
N ASP A 540 -35.58 18.24 7.67
CA ASP A 540 -35.52 18.01 9.12
C ASP A 540 -34.11 18.23 9.67
N ARG A 541 -33.65 19.48 9.54
CA ARG A 541 -32.33 19.96 9.99
C ARG A 541 -32.24 20.13 11.52
N THR A 542 -33.24 19.68 12.28
CA THR A 542 -33.25 19.75 13.74
C THR A 542 -32.65 18.51 14.37
N ILE A 543 -31.34 18.61 14.64
CA ILE A 543 -30.53 17.71 15.47
C ILE A 543 -31.33 17.31 16.74
N PRO A 544 -31.32 16.03 17.17
CA PRO A 544 -31.84 15.68 18.49
C PRO A 544 -31.15 16.55 19.55
N ILE A 545 -31.97 17.15 20.42
CA ILE A 545 -31.74 18.33 21.27
C ILE A 545 -30.55 18.22 22.27
N ARG A 546 -29.76 17.14 22.22
CA ARG A 546 -28.71 16.78 23.18
C ARG A 546 -27.25 16.85 22.68
N ALA A 547 -26.96 17.44 21.52
CA ALA A 547 -25.56 17.63 21.10
C ALA A 547 -24.87 18.73 21.95
N GLY A 548 -23.80 18.37 22.67
CA GLY A 548 -23.03 19.30 23.48
C GLY A 548 -22.43 20.45 22.66
N ARG A 549 -22.20 21.62 23.29
CA ARG A 549 -21.62 22.80 22.61
C ARG A 549 -20.29 22.49 21.90
N ILE A 550 -19.49 21.59 22.48
CA ILE A 550 -18.18 21.17 21.94
C ILE A 550 -18.34 20.37 20.64
N ASP A 551 -19.29 19.43 20.57
CA ASP A 551 -19.52 18.65 19.35
C ASP A 551 -20.01 19.53 18.19
N LYS A 552 -20.84 20.54 18.48
CA LYS A 552 -21.26 21.53 17.48
C LYS A 552 -20.07 22.34 16.95
N LEU A 553 -19.12 22.71 17.82
CA LEU A 553 -17.89 23.41 17.42
C LEU A 553 -16.99 22.51 16.58
N LEU A 554 -16.79 21.26 17.01
CA LEU A 554 -15.97 20.28 16.28
C LEU A 554 -16.51 20.03 14.86
N ARG A 555 -17.83 19.85 14.70
CA ARG A 555 -18.43 19.69 13.36
C ARG A 555 -18.27 20.91 12.47
N LYS A 556 -18.52 22.10 13.02
CA LYS A 556 -18.27 23.35 12.28
C LYS A 556 -16.81 23.44 11.83
N PHE A 557 -15.87 23.00 12.68
CA PHE A 557 -14.46 22.99 12.34
C PHE A 557 -14.11 21.94 11.26
N MET A 558 -14.63 20.71 11.37
CA MET A 558 -14.47 19.66 10.35
C MET A 558 -15.01 20.12 8.99
N ASN A 559 -16.22 20.67 8.95
CA ASN A 559 -16.82 21.20 7.71
C ASN A 559 -16.02 22.37 7.15
N LYS A 560 -15.44 23.23 8.01
CA LYS A 560 -14.55 24.31 7.58
C LYS A 560 -13.26 23.78 6.96
N ILE A 561 -12.68 22.71 7.51
CA ILE A 561 -11.51 22.04 6.92
C ILE A 561 -11.85 21.45 5.55
N ARG A 562 -12.98 20.72 5.43
CA ARG A 562 -13.43 20.16 4.14
C ARG A 562 -13.69 21.24 3.11
N SER A 563 -14.39 22.31 3.50
CA SER A 563 -14.65 23.47 2.63
C SER A 563 -13.34 24.13 2.19
N PHE A 564 -12.38 24.31 3.10
CA PHE A 564 -11.07 24.86 2.78
C PHE A 564 -10.32 23.97 1.78
N TYR A 565 -10.24 22.66 2.03
CA TYR A 565 -9.57 21.72 1.15
C TYR A 565 -10.20 21.67 -0.24
N PHE A 566 -11.54 21.61 -0.32
CA PHE A 566 -12.24 21.56 -1.59
C PHE A 566 -12.11 22.87 -2.38
N ASN A 567 -12.19 24.03 -1.72
CA ASN A 567 -11.92 25.32 -2.35
C ASN A 567 -10.45 25.44 -2.82
N TRP A 568 -9.51 24.86 -2.07
CA TRP A 568 -8.11 24.78 -2.49
C TRP A 568 -7.95 23.92 -3.75
N LEU A 569 -8.62 22.78 -3.85
CA LEU A 569 -8.64 21.98 -5.08
C LEU A 569 -9.26 22.74 -6.27
N LEU A 570 -10.37 23.45 -6.05
CA LEU A 570 -11.02 24.29 -7.07
C LEU A 570 -10.13 25.43 -7.56
N SER A 571 -9.19 25.91 -6.73
CA SER A 571 -8.27 26.99 -7.10
C SER A 571 -7.34 26.62 -8.26
N PHE A 572 -7.14 25.33 -8.53
CA PHE A 572 -6.32 24.84 -9.62
C PHE A 572 -7.00 24.86 -11.00
N LEU A 573 -8.32 25.12 -11.06
CA LEU A 573 -9.01 25.39 -12.33
C LEU A 573 -8.57 26.76 -12.85
N THR A 574 -7.86 26.76 -13.99
CA THR A 574 -7.34 27.99 -14.58
C THR A 574 -8.47 28.85 -15.13
N SER A 575 -8.23 30.15 -15.29
CA SER A 575 -9.21 31.04 -15.93
C SER A 575 -9.52 30.62 -17.37
N ALA A 576 -8.56 29.99 -18.06
CA ALA A 576 -8.77 29.40 -19.38
C ALA A 576 -9.77 28.23 -19.31
N ASP A 577 -9.59 27.31 -18.37
CA ASP A 577 -10.53 26.19 -18.16
C ASP A 577 -11.94 26.72 -17.87
N LYS A 578 -12.07 27.70 -16.95
CA LYS A 578 -13.36 28.28 -16.56
C LYS A 578 -14.10 28.97 -17.71
N ASN A 579 -13.38 29.49 -18.69
CA ASN A 579 -13.93 30.21 -19.85
C ASN A 579 -14.21 29.30 -21.05
N LEU A 580 -13.95 27.99 -20.96
CA LEU A 580 -14.25 27.05 -22.04
C LEU A 580 -15.76 27.02 -22.31
N PRO A 581 -16.20 27.04 -23.58
CA PRO A 581 -17.63 27.10 -23.95
C PRO A 581 -18.42 25.87 -23.49
N GLN A 582 -17.74 24.74 -23.26
CA GLN A 582 -18.33 23.52 -22.71
C GLN A 582 -18.62 23.64 -21.21
N LEU A 583 -17.81 24.44 -20.49
CA LEU A 583 -17.96 24.70 -19.06
C LEU A 583 -18.88 25.91 -18.82
N SER A 584 -18.77 26.98 -19.61
CA SER A 584 -19.56 28.21 -19.41
C SER A 584 -21.07 28.07 -19.73
N LYS A 585 -21.48 27.02 -20.45
CA LYS A 585 -22.87 26.85 -20.92
C LYS A 585 -23.78 25.99 -20.03
N ARG A 586 -23.30 25.38 -18.94
CA ARG A 586 -24.14 24.52 -18.09
C ARG A 586 -24.01 24.85 -16.60
N SER A 587 -25.12 25.27 -16.01
CA SER A 587 -25.33 25.36 -14.56
C SER A 587 -25.44 23.97 -13.94
N SER A 588 -24.36 23.17 -13.95
CA SER A 588 -24.19 21.92 -13.18
C SER A 588 -22.92 21.23 -13.65
N TYR A 589 -21.80 21.48 -12.98
CA TYR A 589 -20.50 20.96 -13.41
C TYR A 589 -20.30 19.46 -13.11
N PHE A 590 -21.24 18.85 -12.38
CA PHE A 590 -21.46 17.42 -12.24
C PHE A 590 -22.94 17.13 -12.57
N PRO A 591 -23.29 15.96 -13.15
CA PRO A 591 -24.66 15.66 -13.54
C PRO A 591 -25.64 15.76 -12.35
N PRO A 592 -26.92 16.14 -12.60
CA PRO A 592 -27.95 16.14 -11.58
C PRO A 592 -27.99 14.80 -10.83
N PRO A 593 -28.22 14.81 -9.50
CA PRO A 593 -28.71 15.93 -8.68
C PRO A 593 -27.61 16.79 -8.02
N HIS A 594 -26.32 16.55 -8.27
CA HIS A 594 -25.23 17.16 -7.49
C HIS A 594 -24.61 18.38 -8.19
N PHE A 595 -25.06 19.57 -7.79
CA PHE A 595 -24.55 20.84 -8.32
C PHE A 595 -23.36 21.34 -7.49
N ILE A 596 -22.20 21.55 -8.13
CA ILE A 596 -21.06 22.26 -7.51
C ILE A 596 -20.82 23.56 -8.27
N PRO A 597 -21.08 24.74 -7.69
CA PRO A 597 -20.79 26.02 -8.35
C PRO A 597 -19.27 26.29 -8.34
N ILE A 598 -18.63 26.24 -9.52
CA ILE A 598 -17.18 26.51 -9.67
C ILE A 598 -16.82 27.99 -9.46
N HIS A 599 -17.79 28.88 -9.63
CA HIS A 599 -17.62 30.34 -9.48
C HIS A 599 -17.89 30.85 -8.06
N GLU A 600 -18.47 30.02 -7.20
CA GLU A 600 -18.79 30.38 -5.82
C GLU A 600 -17.90 29.62 -4.83
N ARG A 601 -17.82 30.13 -3.59
CA ARG A 601 -17.12 29.40 -2.52
C ARG A 601 -17.97 28.20 -2.13
N PHE A 602 -17.36 27.02 -2.16
CA PHE A 602 -18.01 25.80 -1.71
C PHE A 602 -18.16 25.82 -0.18
N HIS A 603 -19.37 25.53 0.29
CA HIS A 603 -19.69 25.34 1.70
C HIS A 603 -20.07 23.87 1.92
N ALA A 604 -19.29 23.16 2.75
CA ALA A 604 -19.57 21.78 3.08
C ALA A 604 -20.71 21.68 4.11
N ASP A 605 -21.75 20.93 3.75
CA ASP A 605 -22.75 20.44 4.70
C ASP A 605 -22.15 19.36 5.61
N SER A 606 -22.89 18.94 6.64
CA SER A 606 -22.46 17.83 7.51
C SER A 606 -22.33 16.54 6.71
N ASN A 607 -21.15 15.93 6.75
CA ASN A 607 -20.93 14.62 6.14
C ASN A 607 -21.70 13.57 6.97
N PRO A 608 -22.49 12.67 6.35
CA PRO A 608 -23.27 11.66 7.07
C PRO A 608 -22.42 10.69 7.90
N LEU A 609 -21.13 10.54 7.59
CA LEU A 609 -20.18 9.74 8.36
C LEU A 609 -19.67 10.46 9.63
N ASP A 610 -20.00 11.74 9.84
CA ASP A 610 -19.59 12.46 11.04
C ASP A 610 -20.36 11.95 12.27
N PRO A 611 -19.67 11.45 13.31
CA PRO A 611 -20.32 10.82 14.44
C PRO A 611 -21.24 11.79 15.18
N THR A 612 -22.46 11.34 15.48
CA THR A 612 -23.51 12.24 15.96
C THR A 612 -23.48 12.50 17.47
N LEU A 613 -22.84 11.61 18.26
CA LEU A 613 -23.04 11.56 19.72
C LEU A 613 -21.75 11.35 20.55
N HIS A 614 -20.57 11.20 19.94
CA HIS A 614 -19.34 10.86 20.66
C HIS A 614 -18.14 11.76 20.33
N ILE A 615 -17.68 12.53 21.31
CA ILE A 615 -16.54 13.45 21.20
C ILE A 615 -15.24 12.75 20.78
N ARG A 616 -15.02 11.51 21.25
CA ARG A 616 -13.84 10.70 20.90
C ARG A 616 -13.83 10.38 19.41
N SER A 617 -14.96 9.95 18.86
CA SER A 617 -15.11 9.65 17.44
C SER A 617 -14.96 10.92 16.59
N SER A 618 -15.51 12.05 17.04
CA SER A 618 -15.33 13.35 16.37
C SER A 618 -13.86 13.79 16.32
N LEU A 619 -13.11 13.59 17.41
CA LEU A 619 -11.68 13.87 17.44
C LEU A 619 -10.86 12.93 16.55
N MET A 620 -11.27 11.66 16.42
CA MET A 620 -10.66 10.71 15.49
C MET A 620 -10.87 11.12 14.03
N VAL A 621 -12.08 11.51 13.64
CA VAL A 621 -12.33 12.05 12.28
C VAL A 621 -11.52 13.32 12.05
N LEU A 622 -11.49 14.22 13.03
CA LEU A 622 -10.73 15.46 12.93
C LEU A 622 -9.23 15.22 12.77
N SER A 623 -8.64 14.27 13.50
CA SER A 623 -7.21 13.97 13.39
C SER A 623 -6.86 13.39 12.02
N VAL A 624 -7.72 12.53 11.46
CA VAL A 624 -7.59 12.02 10.09
C VAL A 624 -7.68 13.17 9.08
N LEU A 625 -8.69 14.04 9.17
CA LEU A 625 -8.87 15.17 8.27
C LEU A 625 -7.68 16.14 8.28
N VAL A 626 -7.25 16.55 9.48
CA VAL A 626 -6.10 17.45 9.63
C VAL A 626 -4.85 16.81 9.07
N SER A 627 -4.63 15.52 9.33
CA SER A 627 -3.46 14.80 8.81
C SER A 627 -3.47 14.73 7.27
N LEU A 628 -4.59 14.34 6.65
CA LEU A 628 -4.73 14.22 5.20
C LEU A 628 -4.56 15.57 4.49
N VAL A 629 -5.22 16.62 4.98
CA VAL A 629 -5.13 17.96 4.38
C VAL A 629 -3.72 18.53 4.57
N SER A 630 -3.11 18.35 5.75
CA SER A 630 -1.75 18.81 6.00
C SER A 630 -0.74 18.11 5.09
N GLU A 631 -0.87 16.80 4.89
CA GLU A 631 -0.02 16.05 3.97
C GLU A 631 -0.09 16.62 2.55
N GLN A 632 -1.31 16.84 2.01
CA GLN A 632 -1.49 17.37 0.66
C GLN A 632 -0.91 18.78 0.50
N LEU A 633 -1.10 19.64 1.49
CA LEU A 633 -0.54 21.01 1.48
C LEU A 633 0.99 21.01 1.60
N VAL A 634 1.54 20.18 2.48
CA VAL A 634 2.99 20.03 2.66
C VAL A 634 3.61 19.43 1.40
N ALA A 635 3.01 18.39 0.83
CA ALA A 635 3.45 17.78 -0.42
C ALA A 635 3.41 18.79 -1.57
N TYR A 636 2.33 19.58 -1.70
CA TYR A 636 2.25 20.67 -2.66
C TYR A 636 3.37 21.70 -2.44
N PHE A 637 3.57 22.15 -1.20
CA PHE A 637 4.61 23.13 -0.88
C PHE A 637 6.02 22.61 -1.20
N LEU A 638 6.33 21.39 -0.75
CA LEU A 638 7.60 20.74 -0.99
C LEU A 638 7.84 20.50 -2.49
N PHE A 639 6.89 19.89 -3.19
CA PHE A 639 7.05 19.57 -4.62
C PHE A 639 7.04 20.81 -5.50
N ARG A 640 6.22 21.81 -5.22
CA ARG A 640 6.13 23.02 -6.04
C ARG A 640 7.27 24.00 -5.76
N PHE A 641 7.53 24.33 -4.50
CA PHE A 641 8.41 25.44 -4.14
C PHE A 641 9.82 24.99 -3.75
N VAL A 642 9.94 23.92 -2.94
CA VAL A 642 11.24 23.47 -2.43
C VAL A 642 12.00 22.68 -3.49
N PHE A 643 11.39 21.62 -4.00
CA PHE A 643 12.04 20.67 -4.90
C PHE A 643 11.79 20.97 -6.39
N ARG A 644 10.75 21.76 -6.71
CA ARG A 644 10.37 22.16 -8.09
C ARG A 644 10.20 20.94 -9.03
N PHE A 645 9.44 19.95 -8.56
CA PHE A 645 9.14 18.74 -9.31
C PHE A 645 8.49 19.07 -10.66
N ARG A 646 9.01 18.44 -11.72
CA ARG A 646 8.45 18.51 -13.08
C ARG A 646 7.70 17.22 -13.36
N PHE A 647 6.38 17.24 -13.21
CA PHE A 647 5.54 16.11 -13.56
C PHE A 647 5.34 16.05 -15.08
N VAL A 648 5.55 14.88 -15.68
CA VAL A 648 5.40 14.70 -17.15
C VAL A 648 3.96 14.82 -17.61
N HIS A 649 3.02 14.49 -16.72
CA HIS A 649 1.59 14.48 -16.98
C HIS A 649 0.86 15.30 -15.92
N GLY A 650 -0.36 15.77 -16.24
CA GLY A 650 -1.29 16.46 -15.31
C GLY A 650 -1.85 15.60 -14.17
N TYR A 651 -1.15 14.52 -13.80
CA TYR A 651 -1.53 13.57 -12.74
C TYR A 651 -1.01 14.00 -11.36
N GLN A 652 -0.81 15.30 -11.12
CA GLN A 652 -0.50 15.78 -9.77
C GLN A 652 -1.65 15.43 -8.81
N PRO A 653 -1.37 15.05 -7.55
CA PRO A 653 -2.41 14.70 -6.57
C PRO A 653 -3.44 15.83 -6.35
N TRP A 654 -3.01 17.09 -6.40
CA TRP A 654 -3.88 18.24 -6.20
C TRP A 654 -4.68 18.67 -7.45
N PHE A 655 -4.49 18.00 -8.59
CA PHE A 655 -5.26 18.24 -9.82
C PHE A 655 -6.44 17.27 -10.02
N VAL A 656 -6.71 16.36 -9.07
CA VAL A 656 -7.81 15.39 -9.14
C VAL A 656 -9.13 16.06 -9.52
N LEU A 657 -9.51 17.15 -8.85
CA LEU A 657 -10.77 17.83 -9.13
C LEU A 657 -10.80 18.48 -10.52
N ARG A 658 -9.69 19.10 -10.95
CA ARG A 658 -9.56 19.67 -12.31
C ARG A 658 -9.71 18.58 -13.37
N ARG A 659 -9.02 17.44 -13.21
CA ARG A 659 -9.12 16.29 -14.13
C ARG A 659 -10.54 15.76 -14.20
N SER A 660 -11.19 15.65 -13.04
CA SER A 660 -12.58 15.19 -12.94
C SER A 660 -13.49 16.11 -13.75
N VAL A 661 -13.49 17.42 -13.45
CA VAL A 661 -14.32 18.41 -14.15
C VAL A 661 -14.11 18.39 -15.67
N LEU A 662 -12.86 18.34 -16.14
CA LEU A 662 -12.56 18.31 -17.58
C LEU A 662 -13.04 17.01 -18.24
N LYS A 663 -12.81 15.85 -17.61
CA LYS A 663 -13.22 14.54 -18.13
C LYS A 663 -14.75 14.41 -18.19
N PHE A 664 -15.47 14.93 -17.19
CA PHE A 664 -16.94 14.96 -17.18
C PHE A 664 -17.54 15.80 -18.30
N ASN A 665 -16.86 16.86 -18.72
CA ASN A 665 -17.31 17.74 -19.78
C ASN A 665 -16.74 17.36 -21.16
N HIS A 666 -16.14 16.18 -21.28
CA HIS A 666 -15.51 15.68 -22.50
C HIS A 666 -14.42 16.61 -23.08
N VAL A 667 -13.77 17.40 -22.21
CA VAL A 667 -12.62 18.22 -22.57
C VAL A 667 -11.37 17.33 -22.53
N PRO A 668 -10.62 17.19 -23.63
CA PRO A 668 -9.36 16.46 -23.60
C PRO A 668 -8.37 17.15 -22.67
N LEU A 669 -7.70 16.39 -21.80
CA LEU A 669 -6.59 16.90 -21.01
C LEU A 669 -5.44 17.23 -21.98
N ASP A 670 -5.13 18.51 -22.14
CA ASP A 670 -4.08 18.95 -23.05
C ASP A 670 -2.73 18.29 -22.69
N LYS A 671 -2.07 17.69 -23.68
CA LYS A 671 -0.68 17.21 -23.55
C LYS A 671 0.30 18.37 -23.24
N GLY A 672 -0.13 19.62 -23.43
CA GLY A 672 0.64 20.85 -23.31
C GLY A 672 0.75 21.45 -21.89
N ASP A 673 0.01 20.97 -20.90
CA ASP A 673 0.12 21.47 -19.51
C ASP A 673 1.43 21.09 -18.80
N ALA A 674 2.31 20.37 -19.49
CA ALA A 674 3.73 20.29 -19.17
C ALA A 674 4.39 21.69 -19.06
N GLY A 675 3.79 22.76 -19.60
CA GLY A 675 4.32 24.13 -19.64
C GLY A 675 4.52 24.83 -18.28
N LEU A 676 3.98 24.33 -17.17
CA LEU A 676 4.27 24.89 -15.83
C LEU A 676 5.57 24.37 -15.19
N GLY A 677 6.32 23.53 -15.92
CA GLY A 677 7.65 23.04 -15.53
C GLY A 677 8.57 22.58 -16.68
N SER A 678 8.08 22.40 -17.90
CA SER A 678 8.86 21.98 -19.08
C SER A 678 9.44 23.19 -19.80
N VAL A 679 10.77 23.35 -19.74
CA VAL A 679 11.48 24.23 -20.67
C VAL A 679 11.63 23.49 -21.99
N ARG A 680 11.03 24.06 -23.05
CA ARG A 680 11.37 23.96 -24.48
C ARG A 680 11.97 22.61 -24.94
N GLU A 681 11.14 21.78 -25.57
CA GLU A 681 11.62 21.10 -26.78
C GLU A 681 11.84 22.20 -27.83
N PRO A 682 12.98 22.24 -28.53
CA PRO A 682 13.15 23.16 -29.65
C PRO A 682 12.15 22.75 -30.73
N SER A 683 11.27 23.69 -31.07
CA SER A 683 10.44 23.64 -32.25
C SER A 683 11.33 23.38 -33.47
N SER A 684 11.27 22.16 -34.01
CA SER A 684 11.59 21.93 -35.42
C SER A 684 10.52 22.64 -36.24
N SER A 685 10.70 23.94 -36.45
CA SER A 685 9.99 24.67 -37.48
C SER A 685 10.59 24.25 -38.81
N SER A 686 9.83 23.44 -39.52
CA SER A 686 9.88 23.35 -40.97
C SER A 686 9.44 24.71 -41.54
N SER A 687 10.37 25.46 -42.11
CA SER A 687 10.09 26.42 -43.18
C SER A 687 11.39 26.81 -43.87
N THR A 688 11.38 26.65 -45.19
CA THR A 688 12.39 26.88 -46.25
C THR A 688 13.58 25.94 -46.30
#